data_AF-A0A6L4YNE2-F1
#
_entry.id   AF-A0A6L4YNE2-F1
#
_cell.length_a   1.000
_cell.length_b   1.000
_cell.length_c   1.000
_cell.angle_alpha   90.00
_cell.angle_beta   90.00
_cell.angle_gamma   90.00
#
_symmetry.space_group_name_H-M   'P 1'
#
loop_
_entity.id
_entity.type
_entity.pdbx_description
1 polymer ?
#
loop_
_entity_poly.entity_id
_entity_poly.type
_entity_poly.pdbx_seq_one_letter_code
_entity_poly.pdbx_strand_id
1 'polypeptide(L)'
;MMNRRRRSLARKQHGFLLIALLALIAMGGLYFFISNLTPELLQARRQQQTSEALTQAREAVLGYAVRYRESQLATGTSGIVYGYLPLPDLGSTRNNNQLTDSSCYGKEGCEAYNFSGNGINVTVIGRFPWRTLGTGPLRDANGECLWYAVSGSHQRNQPDPARPMNWDTLSQMDVVVANGTAAMVSAVASAHDRPIAVIFSPGPPLAGQDRSASATDTVTECGGNYVVGNYLDPVVATDLAGVTNYLAGTTNSASGDTSAANKSLSAGGAINRRSDGTLGAGSCPPNDTAACTIVANDTGAAITGEQLFRTLRGSSYFRTDINAMLDQMSTCLRDQIAAGSALSLQAPAATHAEKSVGRIPDSSCYGNDSNPLGYFNNYKDQFFLASCSSGSCLNVSVDGVPGSCVGALLFAGQRGVKSPVPTDSGESLVQLRNSDAVSATNLAANTNWPANYLEGSNLTSFITEGQISFTGPSQFSQVSTSHPANQDIVRCVPAGPSLTVAAPVVAASAGNIQLAAYAPATSALTLGSAAISSNYGASTAALSACAWTPETHAAGTGFRSYFRFRIRKVGEGFTFAVIDGDRNAANACGAARQHLGYSGDSGNASFPYIQWPKLAIEFDTSRNCNSGYIDANGHPACTFIEAAYTDSNTLSNGRNDPCYTGSCGGQIGYNNSHHVAVVYWGYGSALNYPTQDDNAHDQADDNSGATPSTPMPTDPSPRPGPRNPAPVLPYVANPATIPGIAPYDRMGNTDVSQREFHARLEVTRTFTAPVDAKDGTTGVQVQFWIEPHSAKSISAMTYNAGSPPTLTVTVTPIDGVGHGLSTGDTVVIKDAVPAGYNGEYPATVIDANSFTATLPNGTANPGRYISAITWTKIDFFTDQATVTSANHGLINGNSITIAGAIPTEYNGTHAITWISANSYRFGLELNYQPGTMAPAIAAPKALTPRAIALANTTRPMSVLDATAKPLVSHAATIYDEQKSACAASAPLCPNGQSCGSDNMCYQPSFRNLRLGFTVAERASSSGTARGQLIEIKDRSTTWLP
;
A
#
# COMPACT_ATOMS: atom_id res chain seq x y z
N MET A 1 -107.13 -43.96 34.93
CA MET A 1 -107.26 -43.60 33.50
C MET A 1 -106.39 -42.37 33.21
N MET A 2 -105.82 -42.31 32.00
CA MET A 2 -105.27 -41.13 31.28
C MET A 2 -103.84 -40.61 31.57
N ASN A 3 -102.91 -41.09 30.71
CA ASN A 3 -102.07 -40.35 29.75
C ASN A 3 -101.08 -39.21 30.14
N ARG A 4 -99.78 -39.54 29.94
CA ARG A 4 -98.77 -38.88 29.06
C ARG A 4 -98.42 -37.38 29.22
N ARG A 5 -97.17 -37.10 29.66
CA ARG A 5 -96.03 -36.49 28.90
C ARG A 5 -95.06 -35.76 29.86
N ARG A 6 -93.78 -36.17 29.89
CA ARG A 6 -92.67 -35.35 30.41
C ARG A 6 -92.11 -34.48 29.30
N ARG A 7 -91.99 -33.16 29.53
CA ARG A 7 -91.23 -32.20 28.70
C ARG A 7 -89.77 -32.18 29.19
N SER A 8 -88.79 -32.30 28.29
CA SER A 8 -87.41 -31.88 28.53
C SER A 8 -87.10 -30.62 27.73
N LEU A 9 -86.40 -29.69 28.37
CA LEU A 9 -86.04 -28.37 27.87
C LEU A 9 -84.91 -28.45 26.83
N ALA A 10 -85.08 -27.75 25.70
CA ALA A 10 -84.04 -27.56 24.70
C ALA A 10 -82.97 -26.57 25.18
N ARG A 11 -81.69 -26.98 25.13
CA ARG A 11 -80.51 -26.16 25.41
C ARG A 11 -80.19 -25.33 24.15
N LYS A 12 -80.38 -24.01 24.20
CA LYS A 12 -80.05 -23.08 23.09
C LYS A 12 -78.54 -22.87 23.00
N GLN A 13 -77.95 -23.05 21.81
CA GLN A 13 -76.55 -22.80 21.49
C GLN A 13 -76.33 -21.29 21.23
N HIS A 14 -75.65 -20.58 22.14
CA HIS A 14 -75.33 -19.15 22.00
C HIS A 14 -73.91 -18.87 21.48
N GLY A 15 -73.12 -19.89 21.12
CA GLY A 15 -71.75 -19.70 20.60
C GLY A 15 -71.63 -19.53 19.07
N PHE A 16 -72.60 -20.01 18.30
CA PHE A 16 -72.51 -20.03 16.83
C PHE A 16 -72.73 -18.65 16.19
N LEU A 17 -73.54 -17.79 16.82
CA LEU A 17 -73.88 -16.46 16.29
C LEU A 17 -72.69 -15.48 16.30
N LEU A 18 -71.83 -15.52 17.33
CA LEU A 18 -70.64 -14.66 17.40
C LEU A 18 -69.60 -15.08 16.35
N ILE A 19 -69.40 -16.38 16.18
CA ILE A 19 -68.48 -16.94 15.18
C ILE A 19 -68.98 -16.62 13.77
N ALA A 20 -70.29 -16.76 13.52
CA ALA A 20 -70.89 -16.40 12.23
C ALA A 20 -70.79 -14.90 11.93
N LEU A 21 -70.98 -14.03 12.93
CA LEU A 21 -70.85 -12.58 12.76
C LEU A 21 -69.38 -12.17 12.50
N LEU A 22 -68.42 -12.73 13.25
CA LEU A 22 -67.00 -12.49 13.02
C LEU A 22 -66.56 -13.01 11.65
N ALA A 23 -67.05 -14.17 11.22
CA ALA A 23 -66.82 -14.69 9.89
C ALA A 23 -67.40 -13.75 8.81
N LEU A 24 -68.61 -13.22 8.99
CA LEU A 24 -69.21 -12.27 8.05
C LEU A 24 -68.48 -10.93 7.99
N ILE A 25 -68.02 -10.40 9.13
CA ILE A 25 -67.22 -9.16 9.16
C ILE A 25 -65.85 -9.40 8.54
N ALA A 26 -65.21 -10.54 8.81
CA ALA A 26 -63.94 -10.91 8.20
C ALA A 26 -64.08 -11.12 6.68
N MET A 27 -65.14 -11.80 6.23
CA MET A 27 -65.44 -11.99 4.81
C MET A 27 -65.84 -10.68 4.14
N GLY A 28 -66.59 -9.80 4.81
CA GLY A 28 -66.96 -8.48 4.31
C GLY A 28 -65.76 -7.54 4.21
N GLY A 29 -64.86 -7.56 5.20
CA GLY A 29 -63.61 -6.82 5.18
C GLY A 29 -62.64 -7.33 4.11
N LEU A 30 -62.53 -8.66 3.96
CA LEU A 30 -61.73 -9.28 2.90
C LEU A 30 -62.31 -9.00 1.51
N TYR A 31 -63.64 -9.06 1.35
CA TYR A 31 -64.33 -8.69 0.11
C TYR A 31 -64.12 -7.22 -0.23
N PHE A 32 -64.25 -6.32 0.74
CA PHE A 32 -63.97 -4.89 0.56
C PHE A 32 -62.50 -4.65 0.17
N PHE A 33 -61.55 -5.36 0.78
CA PHE A 33 -60.14 -5.24 0.42
C PHE A 33 -59.86 -5.78 -1.00
N ILE A 34 -60.40 -6.95 -1.34
CA ILE A 34 -60.24 -7.57 -2.67
C ILE A 34 -60.92 -6.76 -3.78
N SER A 35 -62.09 -6.17 -3.51
CA SER A 35 -62.81 -5.34 -4.48
C SER A 35 -62.18 -3.97 -4.71
N ASN A 36 -61.28 -3.52 -3.83
CA ASN A 36 -60.49 -2.29 -4.00
C ASN A 36 -59.05 -2.55 -4.52
N LEU A 37 -58.64 -3.81 -4.74
CA LEU A 37 -57.37 -4.13 -5.41
C LEU A 37 -57.54 -3.96 -6.92
N THR A 38 -57.09 -2.84 -7.47
CA THR A 38 -57.07 -2.67 -8.93
C THR A 38 -55.93 -3.49 -9.56
N PRO A 39 -56.10 -4.02 -10.78
CA PRO A 39 -55.04 -4.72 -11.49
C PRO A 39 -53.74 -3.91 -11.63
N GLU A 40 -53.85 -2.59 -11.76
CA GLU A 40 -52.73 -1.66 -11.89
C GLU A 40 -51.89 -1.61 -10.61
N LEU A 41 -52.54 -1.61 -9.44
CA LEU A 41 -51.84 -1.63 -8.15
C LEU A 41 -51.06 -2.94 -7.94
N LEU A 42 -51.66 -4.07 -8.34
CA LEU A 42 -50.98 -5.38 -8.28
C LEU A 42 -49.81 -5.46 -9.25
N GLN A 43 -49.95 -4.93 -10.47
CA GLN A 43 -48.87 -4.87 -11.45
C GLN A 43 -47.73 -3.95 -11.00
N ALA A 44 -48.05 -2.78 -10.46
CA ALA A 44 -47.08 -1.85 -9.90
C ALA A 44 -46.30 -2.50 -8.74
N ARG A 45 -46.98 -3.23 -7.85
CA ARG A 45 -46.33 -3.97 -6.76
C ARG A 45 -45.39 -5.06 -7.26
N ARG A 46 -45.78 -5.81 -8.30
CA ARG A 46 -44.92 -6.84 -8.92
C ARG A 46 -43.70 -6.21 -9.57
N GLN A 47 -43.88 -5.12 -10.32
CA GLN A 47 -42.76 -4.37 -10.90
C GLN A 47 -41.80 -3.85 -9.83
N GLN A 48 -42.33 -3.34 -8.72
CA GLN A 48 -41.52 -2.92 -7.58
C GLN A 48 -40.70 -4.10 -7.00
N GLN A 49 -41.33 -5.25 -6.74
CA GLN A 49 -40.63 -6.43 -6.21
C GLN A 49 -39.51 -6.90 -7.14
N THR A 50 -39.76 -6.99 -8.45
CA THR A 50 -38.73 -7.33 -9.43
C THR A 50 -37.62 -6.28 -9.47
N SER A 51 -37.96 -4.98 -9.41
CA SER A 51 -36.99 -3.89 -9.41
C SER A 51 -36.11 -3.89 -8.15
N GLU A 52 -36.67 -4.19 -6.98
CA GLU A 52 -35.94 -4.36 -5.72
C GLU A 52 -34.96 -5.54 -5.81
N ALA A 53 -35.40 -6.69 -6.33
CA ALA A 53 -34.55 -7.86 -6.52
C ALA A 53 -33.39 -7.58 -7.50
N LEU A 54 -33.68 -6.95 -8.65
CA LEU A 54 -32.67 -6.56 -9.63
C LEU A 54 -31.68 -5.52 -9.06
N THR A 55 -32.17 -4.57 -8.26
CA THR A 55 -31.32 -3.58 -7.59
C THR A 55 -30.40 -4.27 -6.60
N GLN A 56 -30.92 -5.13 -5.72
CA GLN A 56 -30.11 -5.87 -4.77
C GLN A 56 -29.06 -6.76 -5.47
N ALA A 57 -29.44 -7.42 -6.57
CA ALA A 57 -28.53 -8.22 -7.37
C ALA A 57 -27.40 -7.38 -7.98
N ARG A 58 -27.73 -6.20 -8.53
CA ARG A 58 -26.74 -5.26 -9.08
C ARG A 58 -25.74 -4.81 -8.02
N GLU A 59 -26.23 -4.37 -6.86
CA GLU A 59 -25.36 -3.91 -5.78
C GLU A 59 -24.46 -5.03 -5.26
N ALA A 60 -24.93 -6.28 -5.25
CA ALA A 60 -24.12 -7.43 -4.87
C ALA A 60 -22.98 -7.70 -5.86
N VAL A 61 -23.24 -7.62 -7.18
CA VAL A 61 -22.21 -7.77 -8.23
C VAL A 61 -21.18 -6.64 -8.15
N LEU A 62 -21.62 -5.40 -7.94
CA LEU A 62 -20.71 -4.27 -7.74
C LEU A 62 -19.88 -4.43 -6.45
N GLY A 63 -20.50 -4.90 -5.37
CA GLY A 63 -19.81 -5.21 -4.11
C GLY A 63 -18.76 -6.31 -4.24
N TYR A 64 -19.00 -7.31 -5.10
CA TYR A 64 -17.99 -8.31 -5.46
C TYR A 64 -16.78 -7.65 -6.10
N ALA A 65 -16.98 -6.78 -7.09
CA ALA A 65 -15.90 -6.11 -7.81
C ALA A 65 -15.01 -5.24 -6.90
N VAL A 66 -15.63 -4.59 -5.91
CA VAL A 66 -14.94 -3.79 -4.88
C VAL A 66 -14.11 -4.67 -3.94
N ARG A 67 -14.50 -5.91 -3.70
CA ARG A 67 -13.79 -6.83 -2.77
C ARG A 67 -12.83 -7.79 -3.47
N TYR A 68 -12.95 -7.90 -4.79
CA TYR A 68 -12.28 -8.94 -5.58
C TYR A 68 -10.77 -8.98 -5.34
N ARG A 69 -10.08 -7.84 -5.45
CA ARG A 69 -8.63 -7.79 -5.18
C ARG A 69 -8.28 -8.28 -3.77
N GLU A 70 -9.02 -7.84 -2.75
CA GLU A 70 -8.74 -8.21 -1.36
C GLU A 70 -8.97 -9.71 -1.11
N SER A 71 -9.97 -10.30 -1.77
CA SER A 71 -10.18 -11.75 -1.69
C SER A 71 -9.07 -12.55 -2.38
N GLN A 72 -8.51 -12.03 -3.49
CA GLN A 72 -7.36 -12.67 -4.16
C GLN A 72 -6.08 -12.57 -3.31
N LEU A 73 -5.83 -11.41 -2.70
CA LEU A 73 -4.69 -11.24 -1.79
C LEU A 73 -4.77 -12.18 -0.59
N ALA A 74 -5.96 -12.36 -0.01
CA ALA A 74 -6.17 -13.28 1.10
C ALA A 74 -5.87 -14.75 0.75
N THR A 75 -5.96 -15.13 -0.52
CA THR A 75 -5.59 -16.47 -1.02
C THR A 75 -4.14 -16.55 -1.53
N GLY A 76 -3.33 -15.50 -1.33
CA GLY A 76 -1.93 -15.43 -1.74
C GLY A 76 -1.71 -15.06 -3.21
N THR A 77 -2.75 -14.64 -3.93
CA THR A 77 -2.66 -14.18 -5.32
C THR A 77 -2.42 -12.67 -5.35
N SER A 78 -1.25 -12.25 -5.87
CA SER A 78 -0.85 -10.85 -5.99
C SER A 78 -0.98 -10.33 -7.43
N GLY A 79 -0.82 -9.01 -7.63
CA GLY A 79 -0.82 -8.40 -8.97
C GLY A 79 -2.21 -8.23 -9.61
N ILE A 80 -3.28 -8.55 -8.90
CA ILE A 80 -4.66 -8.40 -9.36
C ILE A 80 -5.23 -7.04 -8.91
N VAL A 81 -5.96 -6.38 -9.80
CA VAL A 81 -6.66 -5.10 -9.53
C VAL A 81 -8.16 -5.31 -9.32
N TYR A 82 -8.86 -4.26 -8.87
CA TYR A 82 -10.32 -4.26 -8.77
C TYR A 82 -11.01 -4.22 -10.15
N GLY A 83 -12.31 -4.47 -10.17
CA GLY A 83 -13.14 -4.28 -11.37
C GLY A 83 -13.62 -5.57 -12.03
N TYR A 84 -13.04 -6.71 -11.67
CA TYR A 84 -13.52 -8.00 -12.15
C TYR A 84 -14.81 -8.45 -11.46
N LEU A 85 -15.68 -9.06 -12.25
CA LEU A 85 -16.99 -9.55 -11.89
C LEU A 85 -16.99 -11.09 -11.78
N PRO A 86 -17.91 -11.66 -10.98
CA PRO A 86 -18.03 -13.12 -10.89
C PRO A 86 -18.50 -13.69 -12.22
N LEU A 87 -18.24 -14.98 -12.43
CA LEU A 87 -18.91 -15.74 -13.48
C LEU A 87 -20.35 -16.10 -13.05
N PRO A 88 -21.29 -16.31 -13.98
CA PRO A 88 -22.60 -16.85 -13.64
C PRO A 88 -22.50 -18.29 -13.11
N ASP A 89 -23.57 -18.73 -12.45
CA ASP A 89 -23.79 -20.12 -12.10
C ASP A 89 -24.25 -20.91 -13.34
N LEU A 90 -23.45 -21.90 -13.77
CA LEU A 90 -23.73 -22.74 -14.92
C LEU A 90 -24.28 -24.14 -14.55
N GLY A 91 -24.54 -24.39 -13.26
CA GLY A 91 -25.04 -25.66 -12.74
C GLY A 91 -23.93 -26.58 -12.24
N SER A 92 -24.27 -27.52 -11.36
CA SER A 92 -23.30 -28.40 -10.68
C SER A 92 -22.48 -29.27 -11.63
N THR A 93 -23.00 -29.59 -12.82
CA THR A 93 -22.27 -30.36 -13.83
C THR A 93 -21.22 -29.54 -14.59
N ARG A 94 -21.37 -28.21 -14.62
CA ARG A 94 -20.53 -27.30 -15.40
C ARG A 94 -19.66 -26.39 -14.54
N ASN A 95 -20.03 -26.18 -13.27
CA ASN A 95 -19.21 -25.52 -12.25
C ASN A 95 -18.19 -26.49 -11.61
N ASN A 96 -17.82 -27.57 -12.31
CA ASN A 96 -17.06 -28.70 -11.75
C ASN A 96 -15.53 -28.57 -11.87
N ASN A 97 -15.02 -27.38 -12.18
CA ASN A 97 -13.58 -27.15 -12.18
C ASN A 97 -13.09 -26.83 -10.77
N GLN A 98 -12.04 -27.53 -10.36
CA GLN A 98 -11.60 -27.65 -8.97
C GLN A 98 -11.31 -26.27 -8.33
N LEU A 99 -12.17 -25.87 -7.40
CA LEU A 99 -11.97 -24.71 -6.52
C LEU A 99 -11.29 -25.13 -5.22
N THR A 100 -10.50 -24.24 -4.63
CA THR A 100 -10.00 -24.34 -3.25
C THR A 100 -11.08 -24.00 -2.22
N ASP A 101 -12.20 -23.37 -2.64
CA ASP A 101 -13.36 -23.11 -1.80
C ASP A 101 -14.35 -24.30 -1.81
N SER A 102 -14.11 -25.24 -0.91
CA SER A 102 -14.98 -26.41 -0.67
C SER A 102 -16.38 -26.03 -0.20
N SER A 103 -16.62 -24.79 0.23
CA SER A 103 -17.93 -24.34 0.70
C SER A 103 -18.90 -24.03 -0.45
N CYS A 104 -18.39 -23.59 -1.61
CA CYS A 104 -19.21 -23.28 -2.80
C CYS A 104 -19.05 -24.29 -3.95
N TYR A 105 -17.99 -25.09 -3.99
CA TYR A 105 -17.71 -25.99 -5.11
C TYR A 105 -18.89 -26.92 -5.48
N GLY A 106 -19.29 -26.89 -6.77
CA GLY A 106 -20.32 -27.77 -7.34
C GLY A 106 -21.76 -27.54 -6.83
N LYS A 107 -22.03 -26.45 -6.12
CA LYS A 107 -23.36 -26.15 -5.56
C LYS A 107 -24.11 -25.14 -6.41
N GLU A 108 -25.45 -25.24 -6.39
CA GLU A 108 -26.33 -24.19 -6.91
C GLU A 108 -26.08 -22.86 -6.19
N GLY A 109 -26.12 -21.78 -6.98
CA GLY A 109 -25.89 -20.40 -6.59
C GLY A 109 -24.41 -20.00 -6.59
N CYS A 110 -23.50 -20.89 -6.98
CA CYS A 110 -22.07 -20.57 -7.02
C CYS A 110 -21.65 -20.14 -8.41
N GLU A 111 -20.77 -19.14 -8.48
CA GLU A 111 -20.11 -18.76 -9.72
C GLU A 111 -19.36 -19.95 -10.34
N ALA A 112 -19.35 -20.02 -11.66
CA ALA A 112 -18.50 -20.96 -12.38
C ALA A 112 -17.00 -20.61 -12.17
N TYR A 113 -16.15 -21.62 -12.32
CA TYR A 113 -14.71 -21.41 -12.47
C TYR A 113 -14.33 -21.27 -13.95
N ASN A 114 -13.05 -21.07 -14.29
CA ASN A 114 -12.59 -21.04 -15.68
C ASN A 114 -12.95 -22.34 -16.40
N PHE A 115 -13.51 -22.32 -17.63
CA PHE A 115 -13.99 -23.49 -18.36
C PHE A 115 -13.68 -23.39 -19.87
N SER A 116 -13.77 -24.50 -20.61
CA SER A 116 -13.59 -24.43 -22.07
C SER A 116 -14.71 -23.62 -22.71
N GLY A 117 -14.38 -22.46 -23.28
CA GLY A 117 -15.36 -21.54 -23.86
C GLY A 117 -15.73 -20.33 -22.99
N ASN A 118 -14.94 -19.98 -21.96
CA ASN A 118 -14.85 -18.60 -21.48
C ASN A 118 -13.50 -17.98 -21.85
N GLY A 119 -13.45 -16.65 -21.91
CA GLY A 119 -12.26 -15.91 -22.34
C GLY A 119 -12.52 -14.42 -22.39
N ILE A 120 -11.46 -13.63 -22.58
CA ILE A 120 -11.51 -12.15 -22.51
C ILE A 120 -12.44 -11.48 -23.54
N ASN A 121 -12.88 -12.23 -24.56
CA ASN A 121 -13.78 -11.78 -25.61
C ASN A 121 -15.12 -12.51 -25.66
N VAL A 122 -15.43 -13.31 -24.64
CA VAL A 122 -16.57 -14.21 -24.65
C VAL A 122 -17.57 -13.80 -23.56
N THR A 123 -18.75 -13.39 -23.98
CA THR A 123 -19.87 -13.18 -23.05
C THR A 123 -20.34 -14.53 -22.52
N VAL A 124 -20.58 -14.61 -21.20
CA VAL A 124 -21.09 -15.80 -20.54
C VAL A 124 -22.43 -15.46 -19.90
N ILE A 125 -23.42 -16.31 -20.09
CA ILE A 125 -24.76 -16.16 -19.53
C ILE A 125 -25.10 -17.39 -18.69
N GLY A 126 -25.70 -17.19 -17.52
CA GLY A 126 -26.18 -18.27 -16.65
C GLY A 126 -27.00 -17.73 -15.50
N ARG A 127 -27.25 -18.55 -14.47
CA ARG A 127 -28.02 -18.09 -13.31
C ARG A 127 -27.20 -17.10 -12.48
N PHE A 128 -27.90 -16.21 -11.77
CA PHE A 128 -27.28 -15.28 -10.85
C PHE A 128 -26.59 -16.05 -9.70
N PRO A 129 -25.28 -15.83 -9.44
CA PRO A 129 -24.51 -16.61 -8.48
C PRO A 129 -24.75 -16.13 -7.04
N TRP A 130 -25.99 -16.26 -6.57
CA TRP A 130 -26.47 -15.72 -5.30
C TRP A 130 -25.74 -16.24 -4.05
N ARG A 131 -25.20 -17.46 -4.09
CA ARG A 131 -24.45 -18.06 -2.98
C ARG A 131 -23.06 -17.45 -2.90
N THR A 132 -22.37 -17.32 -4.03
CA THR A 132 -21.09 -16.60 -4.12
C THR A 132 -21.25 -15.15 -3.66
N LEU A 133 -22.37 -14.52 -4.04
CA LEU A 133 -22.65 -13.12 -3.72
C LEU A 133 -23.27 -12.90 -2.34
N GLY A 134 -23.63 -13.97 -1.62
CA GLY A 134 -24.20 -13.90 -0.28
C GLY A 134 -25.57 -13.21 -0.19
N THR A 135 -26.31 -13.12 -1.29
CA THR A 135 -27.62 -12.45 -1.33
C THR A 135 -28.78 -13.34 -0.91
N GLY A 136 -28.58 -14.66 -0.90
CA GLY A 136 -29.68 -15.63 -0.98
C GLY A 136 -30.34 -15.62 -2.36
N PRO A 137 -31.17 -16.64 -2.70
CA PRO A 137 -31.77 -16.79 -4.02
C PRO A 137 -32.79 -15.67 -4.29
N LEU A 138 -32.33 -14.59 -4.93
CA LEU A 138 -33.17 -13.47 -5.34
C LEU A 138 -34.14 -13.91 -6.43
N ARG A 139 -35.42 -13.51 -6.26
CA ARG A 139 -36.51 -13.89 -7.15
C ARG A 139 -37.27 -12.68 -7.63
N ASP A 140 -37.79 -12.77 -8.85
CA ASP A 140 -38.75 -11.80 -9.34
C ASP A 140 -40.15 -12.02 -8.75
N ALA A 141 -41.09 -11.15 -9.10
CA ALA A 141 -42.46 -11.21 -8.61
C ALA A 141 -43.25 -12.45 -9.07
N ASN A 142 -42.71 -13.24 -10.00
CA ASN A 142 -43.27 -14.50 -10.47
C ASN A 142 -42.62 -15.72 -9.79
N GLY A 143 -41.67 -15.50 -8.88
CA GLY A 143 -40.99 -16.53 -8.12
C GLY A 143 -39.77 -17.13 -8.84
N GLU A 144 -39.38 -16.57 -9.98
CA GLU A 144 -38.26 -17.07 -10.78
C GLU A 144 -36.94 -16.49 -10.30
N CYS A 145 -35.89 -17.31 -10.28
CA CYS A 145 -34.55 -16.83 -9.98
C CYS A 145 -33.98 -15.97 -11.11
N LEU A 146 -33.13 -15.02 -10.73
CA LEU A 146 -32.48 -14.12 -11.66
C LEU A 146 -31.41 -14.82 -12.52
N TRP A 147 -31.23 -14.32 -13.74
CA TRP A 147 -30.15 -14.68 -14.65
C TRP A 147 -29.14 -13.55 -14.78
N TYR A 148 -27.92 -13.87 -15.22
CA TYR A 148 -26.79 -12.96 -15.22
C TYR A 148 -25.92 -13.21 -16.45
N ALA A 149 -25.67 -12.14 -17.21
CA ALA A 149 -24.74 -12.09 -18.32
C ALA A 149 -23.56 -11.21 -17.95
N VAL A 150 -22.33 -11.66 -18.25
CA VAL A 150 -21.09 -10.94 -17.98
C VAL A 150 -20.20 -10.90 -19.22
N SER A 151 -19.65 -9.73 -19.54
CA SER A 151 -18.73 -9.57 -20.66
C SER A 151 -17.38 -10.23 -20.36
N GLY A 152 -16.79 -10.88 -21.36
CA GLY A 152 -15.46 -11.51 -21.29
C GLY A 152 -14.37 -10.65 -20.68
N SER A 153 -14.36 -9.36 -21.02
CA SER A 153 -13.34 -8.40 -20.58
C SER A 153 -13.38 -8.06 -19.10
N HIS A 154 -14.46 -8.42 -18.39
CA HIS A 154 -14.67 -8.10 -16.98
C HIS A 154 -14.76 -9.37 -16.10
N GLN A 155 -14.51 -10.56 -16.65
CA GLN A 155 -14.59 -11.81 -15.89
C GLN A 155 -13.33 -12.01 -15.03
N ARG A 156 -13.52 -12.39 -13.76
CA ARG A 156 -12.43 -12.64 -12.79
C ARG A 156 -11.34 -13.63 -13.19
N ASN A 157 -11.60 -14.54 -14.12
CA ASN A 157 -10.66 -15.61 -14.48
C ASN A 157 -9.83 -15.29 -15.74
N GLN A 158 -9.84 -14.03 -16.18
CA GLN A 158 -9.14 -13.59 -17.38
C GLN A 158 -8.34 -12.28 -17.17
N PRO A 159 -7.54 -12.13 -16.10
CA PRO A 159 -6.60 -11.01 -16.03
C PRO A 159 -5.53 -11.17 -17.11
N ASP A 160 -5.66 -10.39 -18.19
CA ASP A 160 -4.68 -10.35 -19.28
C ASP A 160 -3.80 -9.12 -19.12
N PRO A 161 -2.48 -9.25 -18.91
CA PRO A 161 -1.56 -8.12 -18.85
C PRO A 161 -1.58 -7.23 -20.11
N ALA A 162 -2.04 -7.76 -21.25
CA ALA A 162 -2.19 -7.02 -22.51
C ALA A 162 -3.48 -6.20 -22.57
N ARG A 163 -4.44 -6.41 -21.66
CA ARG A 163 -5.70 -5.67 -21.61
C ARG A 163 -5.95 -5.08 -20.23
N PRO A 164 -5.79 -3.76 -20.05
CA PRO A 164 -5.95 -3.13 -18.75
C PRO A 164 -7.39 -3.25 -18.25
N MET A 165 -7.52 -3.44 -16.93
CA MET A 165 -8.74 -3.29 -16.14
C MET A 165 -8.75 -1.91 -15.47
N ASN A 166 -9.35 -0.95 -16.15
CA ASN A 166 -9.57 0.42 -15.71
C ASN A 166 -10.88 0.95 -16.31
N TRP A 167 -11.21 2.22 -16.06
CA TRP A 167 -12.46 2.79 -16.58
C TRP A 167 -12.58 2.74 -18.11
N ASP A 168 -11.48 2.55 -18.85
CA ASP A 168 -11.46 2.45 -20.30
C ASP A 168 -11.57 1.02 -20.85
N THR A 169 -11.69 0.01 -19.98
CA THR A 169 -11.95 -1.37 -20.40
C THR A 169 -13.31 -1.48 -21.08
N LEU A 170 -13.32 -1.84 -22.37
CA LEU A 170 -14.56 -2.01 -23.13
C LEU A 170 -15.24 -3.33 -22.82
N SER A 171 -16.57 -3.34 -22.90
CA SER A 171 -17.36 -4.56 -22.90
C SER A 171 -17.70 -5.04 -24.33
N GLN A 172 -18.16 -6.29 -24.42
CA GLN A 172 -18.69 -6.90 -25.65
C GLN A 172 -20.20 -7.15 -25.58
N MET A 173 -20.97 -6.25 -24.95
CA MET A 173 -22.42 -6.36 -24.90
C MET A 173 -23.09 -5.09 -25.39
N ASP A 174 -24.14 -5.21 -26.20
CA ASP A 174 -24.93 -4.10 -26.69
C ASP A 174 -26.38 -4.29 -26.23
N VAL A 175 -26.98 -3.30 -25.55
CA VAL A 175 -28.42 -3.33 -25.26
C VAL A 175 -29.16 -2.70 -26.42
N VAL A 176 -30.20 -3.37 -26.90
CA VAL A 176 -31.03 -2.89 -28.01
C VAL A 176 -32.46 -2.61 -27.57
N VAL A 177 -33.12 -1.68 -28.26
CA VAL A 177 -34.54 -1.36 -28.01
C VAL A 177 -35.42 -2.05 -29.05
N ALA A 178 -36.49 -2.70 -28.60
CA ALA A 178 -37.47 -3.33 -29.47
C ALA A 178 -38.59 -2.37 -29.89
N ASN A 179 -38.42 -1.71 -31.03
CA ASN A 179 -39.40 -0.74 -31.58
C ASN A 179 -39.89 -1.06 -33.00
N GLY A 180 -39.68 -2.28 -33.50
CA GLY A 180 -40.33 -2.77 -34.73
C GLY A 180 -39.69 -2.34 -36.05
N THR A 181 -38.38 -2.04 -36.09
CA THR A 181 -37.63 -1.66 -37.31
C THR A 181 -36.44 -2.60 -37.60
N ALA A 182 -35.85 -2.57 -38.80
CA ALA A 182 -35.02 -3.65 -39.37
C ALA A 182 -33.63 -3.90 -38.74
N ALA A 183 -33.20 -3.13 -37.75
CA ALA A 183 -32.14 -3.55 -36.85
C ALA A 183 -32.52 -2.96 -35.51
N MET A 184 -32.78 -3.79 -34.50
CA MET A 184 -33.00 -3.33 -33.13
C MET A 184 -31.88 -2.31 -32.81
N VAL A 185 -32.23 -1.03 -32.70
CA VAL A 185 -31.22 0.03 -32.65
C VAL A 185 -30.53 -0.08 -31.30
N SER A 186 -29.20 -0.10 -31.32
CA SER A 186 -28.41 -0.06 -30.10
C SER A 186 -28.82 1.16 -29.27
N ALA A 187 -29.20 0.95 -28.01
CA ALA A 187 -29.46 2.02 -27.06
C ALA A 187 -28.16 2.70 -26.59
N VAL A 188 -27.02 2.13 -26.97
CA VAL A 188 -25.69 2.54 -26.56
C VAL A 188 -25.23 3.73 -27.40
N ALA A 189 -24.91 4.85 -26.74
CA ALA A 189 -24.42 6.06 -27.42
C ALA A 189 -22.94 5.94 -27.85
N SER A 190 -22.11 5.22 -27.08
CA SER A 190 -20.69 4.99 -27.38
C SER A 190 -20.19 3.64 -26.89
N ALA A 191 -19.03 3.16 -27.38
CA ALA A 191 -18.45 1.89 -26.94
C ALA A 191 -18.29 1.77 -25.40
N HIS A 192 -18.08 2.88 -24.69
CA HIS A 192 -17.95 2.91 -23.23
C HIS A 192 -19.29 2.85 -22.48
N ASP A 193 -20.41 3.11 -23.15
CA ASP A 193 -21.76 3.01 -22.56
C ASP A 193 -22.31 1.59 -22.59
N ARG A 194 -21.59 0.67 -23.25
CA ARG A 194 -21.93 -0.74 -23.29
C ARG A 194 -21.96 -1.32 -21.87
N PRO A 195 -23.00 -2.10 -21.51
CA PRO A 195 -23.02 -2.76 -20.22
C PRO A 195 -21.88 -3.78 -20.11
N ILE A 196 -21.26 -3.85 -18.95
CA ILE A 196 -20.25 -4.86 -18.59
C ILE A 196 -20.91 -6.13 -18.02
N ALA A 197 -22.15 -5.99 -17.52
CA ALA A 197 -23.02 -7.07 -17.11
C ALA A 197 -24.51 -6.68 -17.27
N VAL A 198 -25.37 -7.68 -17.43
CA VAL A 198 -26.84 -7.51 -17.39
C VAL A 198 -27.44 -8.60 -16.51
N ILE A 199 -28.27 -8.21 -15.55
CA ILE A 199 -29.02 -9.14 -14.69
C ILE A 199 -30.46 -9.16 -15.18
N PHE A 200 -31.00 -10.35 -15.44
CA PHE A 200 -32.34 -10.52 -16.00
C PHE A 200 -33.30 -11.14 -14.98
N SER A 201 -34.52 -10.61 -14.93
CA SER A 201 -35.70 -11.30 -14.45
C SER A 201 -36.40 -11.92 -15.66
N PRO A 202 -36.58 -13.26 -15.68
CA PRO A 202 -37.15 -13.99 -16.83
C PRO A 202 -38.68 -13.95 -16.89
N GLY A 203 -39.34 -13.32 -15.91
CA GLY A 203 -40.79 -13.17 -15.89
C GLY A 203 -41.56 -14.49 -15.91
N PRO A 204 -42.89 -14.45 -16.14
CA PRO A 204 -43.69 -15.66 -16.29
C PRO A 204 -43.30 -16.44 -17.56
N PRO A 205 -43.39 -17.78 -17.57
CA PRO A 205 -43.02 -18.58 -18.75
C PRO A 205 -43.86 -18.23 -19.98
N LEU A 206 -43.20 -18.02 -21.11
CA LEU A 206 -43.86 -17.90 -22.42
C LEU A 206 -44.05 -19.27 -23.08
N ALA A 207 -44.94 -19.33 -24.08
CA ALA A 207 -45.20 -20.57 -24.81
C ALA A 207 -43.90 -21.09 -25.48
N GLY A 208 -43.59 -22.37 -25.25
CA GLY A 208 -42.38 -23.03 -25.76
C GLY A 208 -41.18 -23.03 -24.80
N GLN A 209 -41.28 -22.33 -23.66
CA GLN A 209 -40.27 -22.41 -22.60
C GLN A 209 -40.47 -23.66 -21.72
N ASP A 210 -39.49 -24.56 -21.71
CA ASP A 210 -39.48 -25.73 -20.82
C ASP A 210 -38.63 -25.44 -19.55
N ARG A 211 -39.30 -25.04 -18.47
CA ARG A 211 -38.68 -24.81 -17.16
C ARG A 211 -38.77 -26.03 -16.23
N SER A 212 -38.86 -27.25 -16.78
CA SER A 212 -38.84 -28.49 -16.00
C SER A 212 -37.53 -28.69 -15.23
N ALA A 213 -37.59 -29.45 -14.14
CA ALA A 213 -36.45 -29.68 -13.24
C ALA A 213 -35.24 -30.30 -13.98
N SER A 214 -34.03 -29.84 -13.67
CA SER A 214 -32.80 -30.42 -14.23
C SER A 214 -32.68 -31.90 -13.87
N ALA A 215 -32.37 -32.73 -14.86
CA ALA A 215 -32.09 -34.15 -14.65
C ALA A 215 -30.62 -34.40 -14.24
N THR A 216 -29.74 -33.42 -14.46
CA THR A 216 -28.28 -33.58 -14.34
C THR A 216 -27.66 -32.66 -13.31
N ASP A 217 -28.25 -31.48 -13.08
CA ASP A 217 -27.74 -30.51 -12.11
C ASP A 217 -28.46 -30.61 -10.77
N THR A 218 -27.74 -30.32 -9.70
CA THR A 218 -28.33 -30.15 -8.37
C THR A 218 -29.04 -28.80 -8.32
N VAL A 219 -30.36 -28.83 -8.13
CA VAL A 219 -31.20 -27.62 -8.07
C VAL A 219 -32.12 -27.74 -6.85
N THR A 220 -31.77 -27.02 -5.80
CA THR A 220 -32.40 -27.07 -4.47
C THR A 220 -33.31 -25.88 -4.19
N GLU A 221 -32.94 -24.69 -4.65
CA GLU A 221 -33.63 -23.44 -4.38
C GLU A 221 -34.39 -22.98 -5.62
N CYS A 222 -33.71 -22.75 -6.74
CA CYS A 222 -34.33 -22.07 -7.88
C CYS A 222 -35.27 -22.96 -8.70
N GLY A 223 -35.22 -24.29 -8.54
CA GLY A 223 -35.96 -25.25 -9.36
C GLY A 223 -35.57 -25.20 -10.85
N GLY A 224 -36.27 -25.98 -11.68
CA GLY A 224 -36.08 -25.98 -13.14
C GLY A 224 -34.69 -26.43 -13.63
N ASN A 225 -34.37 -26.17 -14.91
CA ASN A 225 -33.10 -26.50 -15.56
C ASN A 225 -32.19 -25.27 -15.82
N TYR A 226 -30.95 -25.51 -16.27
CA TYR A 226 -29.93 -24.48 -16.55
C TYR A 226 -29.83 -24.07 -18.03
N VAL A 227 -30.85 -24.36 -18.85
CA VAL A 227 -30.87 -23.96 -20.28
C VAL A 227 -31.38 -22.53 -20.40
N VAL A 228 -30.50 -21.58 -20.73
CA VAL A 228 -30.83 -20.14 -20.73
C VAL A 228 -32.03 -19.82 -21.64
N GLY A 229 -32.07 -20.40 -22.84
CA GLY A 229 -33.15 -20.16 -23.81
C GLY A 229 -34.54 -20.68 -23.37
N ASN A 230 -34.61 -21.45 -22.28
CA ASN A 230 -35.89 -21.84 -21.67
C ASN A 230 -36.44 -20.80 -20.68
N TYR A 231 -35.69 -19.73 -20.41
CA TYR A 231 -36.07 -18.69 -19.46
C TYR A 231 -35.99 -17.30 -20.08
N LEU A 232 -34.88 -17.00 -20.76
CA LEU A 232 -34.64 -15.70 -21.37
C LEU A 232 -35.11 -15.69 -22.82
N ASP A 233 -35.78 -14.60 -23.15
CA ASP A 233 -36.51 -14.37 -24.38
C ASP A 233 -35.64 -13.82 -25.53
N PRO A 234 -36.10 -13.96 -26.78
CA PRO A 234 -37.33 -14.66 -27.21
C PRO A 234 -37.11 -16.18 -27.32
N VAL A 235 -38.16 -16.99 -27.16
CA VAL A 235 -38.07 -18.45 -27.39
C VAL A 235 -37.59 -18.77 -28.82
N VAL A 236 -38.05 -17.98 -29.80
CA VAL A 236 -37.66 -18.09 -31.20
C VAL A 236 -36.93 -16.81 -31.60
N ALA A 237 -35.66 -16.90 -31.99
CA ALA A 237 -34.81 -15.74 -32.30
C ALA A 237 -35.45 -14.74 -33.29
N THR A 238 -36.20 -15.21 -34.29
CA THR A 238 -36.89 -14.35 -35.26
C THR A 238 -38.01 -13.52 -34.66
N ASP A 239 -38.55 -13.90 -33.50
CA ASP A 239 -39.60 -13.15 -32.80
C ASP A 239 -39.10 -11.81 -32.26
N LEU A 240 -37.78 -11.66 -32.10
CA LEU A 240 -37.11 -10.41 -31.75
C LEU A 240 -36.05 -10.01 -32.79
N ALA A 241 -36.37 -10.22 -34.08
CA ALA A 241 -35.52 -9.82 -35.21
C ALA A 241 -34.07 -10.34 -35.14
N GLY A 242 -33.87 -11.54 -34.56
CA GLY A 242 -32.57 -12.20 -34.42
C GLY A 242 -31.83 -11.87 -33.12
N VAL A 243 -32.33 -10.94 -32.30
CA VAL A 243 -31.75 -10.63 -30.98
C VAL A 243 -32.21 -11.66 -29.97
N THR A 244 -31.29 -12.17 -29.16
CA THR A 244 -31.58 -13.16 -28.13
C THR A 244 -30.87 -12.85 -26.82
N ASN A 245 -31.53 -13.08 -25.69
CA ASN A 245 -30.91 -13.00 -24.36
C ASN A 245 -30.16 -14.27 -23.97
N TYR A 246 -29.94 -15.20 -24.91
CA TYR A 246 -29.18 -16.44 -24.75
C TYR A 246 -28.22 -16.65 -25.92
N LEU A 247 -27.24 -17.55 -25.78
CA LEU A 247 -26.25 -17.86 -26.82
C LEU A 247 -26.69 -19.08 -27.64
N ALA A 248 -27.39 -18.87 -28.75
CA ALA A 248 -27.90 -19.95 -29.60
C ALA A 248 -26.78 -20.89 -30.10
N GLY A 249 -27.06 -22.20 -30.16
CA GLY A 249 -26.10 -23.21 -30.64
C GLY A 249 -24.95 -23.54 -29.68
N THR A 250 -24.94 -22.93 -28.48
CA THR A 250 -23.94 -23.20 -27.44
C THR A 250 -24.47 -24.15 -26.36
N THR A 251 -23.58 -24.65 -25.50
CA THR A 251 -23.95 -25.54 -24.40
C THR A 251 -24.91 -24.84 -23.43
N ASN A 252 -26.09 -25.42 -23.24
CA ASN A 252 -27.24 -24.87 -22.49
C ASN A 252 -27.65 -23.46 -22.92
N SER A 253 -27.30 -23.05 -24.13
CA SER A 253 -27.46 -21.67 -24.61
C SER A 253 -26.79 -20.61 -23.71
N ALA A 254 -25.75 -21.00 -22.98
CA ALA A 254 -25.16 -20.24 -21.87
C ALA A 254 -23.73 -19.79 -22.14
N SER A 255 -22.91 -20.70 -22.69
CA SER A 255 -21.48 -20.47 -22.94
C SER A 255 -20.88 -21.50 -23.87
N GLY A 256 -19.68 -21.22 -24.39
CA GLY A 256 -19.06 -21.97 -25.49
C GLY A 256 -19.04 -21.20 -26.81
N ASP A 257 -19.61 -19.99 -26.84
CA ASP A 257 -19.39 -19.05 -27.92
C ASP A 257 -17.93 -18.57 -27.88
N THR A 258 -17.17 -18.75 -28.95
CA THR A 258 -15.80 -18.22 -29.04
C THR A 258 -15.74 -16.94 -29.87
N SER A 259 -16.89 -16.42 -30.28
CA SER A 259 -17.00 -15.17 -31.01
C SER A 259 -16.49 -14.01 -30.17
N ALA A 260 -15.64 -13.19 -30.77
CA ALA A 260 -15.25 -11.90 -30.22
C ALA A 260 -16.22 -10.76 -30.58
N ALA A 261 -17.35 -11.08 -31.23
CA ALA A 261 -18.36 -10.10 -31.59
C ALA A 261 -19.16 -9.66 -30.36
N ASN A 262 -19.68 -8.43 -30.40
CA ASN A 262 -20.57 -7.96 -29.35
C ASN A 262 -21.86 -8.79 -29.34
N LYS A 263 -22.31 -9.09 -28.12
CA LYS A 263 -23.59 -9.75 -27.88
C LYS A 263 -24.70 -8.71 -27.71
N SER A 264 -25.61 -8.65 -28.68
CA SER A 264 -26.84 -7.87 -28.54
C SER A 264 -27.84 -8.54 -27.58
N LEU A 265 -28.41 -7.76 -26.67
CA LEU A 265 -29.35 -8.18 -25.62
C LEU A 265 -30.53 -7.20 -25.52
N SER A 266 -31.70 -7.69 -25.11
CA SER A 266 -32.89 -6.89 -24.83
C SER A 266 -33.23 -6.91 -23.35
N ALA A 267 -33.27 -5.74 -22.70
CA ALA A 267 -33.55 -5.60 -21.26
C ALA A 267 -34.85 -4.83 -20.96
N GLY A 268 -35.65 -4.54 -21.99
CA GLY A 268 -36.73 -3.55 -21.96
C GLY A 268 -38.07 -4.01 -21.35
N GLY A 269 -38.17 -5.23 -20.81
CA GLY A 269 -39.42 -5.78 -20.29
C GLY A 269 -40.33 -6.35 -21.38
N ALA A 270 -41.64 -6.27 -21.18
CA ALA A 270 -42.64 -6.83 -22.08
C ALA A 270 -42.62 -6.18 -23.47
N ILE A 271 -42.45 -7.01 -24.50
CA ILE A 271 -42.47 -6.65 -25.91
C ILE A 271 -43.56 -7.50 -26.58
N ASN A 272 -44.45 -6.82 -27.29
CA ASN A 272 -45.51 -7.48 -28.06
C ASN A 272 -45.23 -7.37 -29.55
N ARG A 273 -45.63 -8.41 -30.27
CA ARG A 273 -45.67 -8.46 -31.73
C ARG A 273 -47.11 -8.39 -32.20
N ARG A 274 -47.39 -7.46 -33.11
CA ARG A 274 -48.66 -7.38 -33.85
C ARG A 274 -48.65 -8.33 -35.04
N SER A 275 -49.83 -8.65 -35.58
CA SER A 275 -49.96 -9.55 -36.73
C SER A 275 -49.28 -9.03 -38.02
N ASP A 276 -49.01 -7.73 -38.12
CA ASP A 276 -48.23 -7.12 -39.20
C ASP A 276 -46.70 -7.26 -39.02
N GLY A 277 -46.26 -7.89 -37.93
CA GLY A 277 -44.85 -8.09 -37.59
C GLY A 277 -44.23 -6.96 -36.75
N THR A 278 -44.98 -5.88 -36.46
CA THR A 278 -44.45 -4.74 -35.70
C THR A 278 -44.22 -5.11 -34.23
N LEU A 279 -43.05 -4.75 -33.70
CA LEU A 279 -42.68 -4.90 -32.29
C LEU A 279 -42.93 -3.60 -31.52
N GLY A 280 -43.50 -3.70 -30.31
CA GLY A 280 -43.68 -2.55 -29.42
C GLY A 280 -43.58 -2.92 -27.94
N ALA A 281 -42.99 -2.03 -27.16
CA ALA A 281 -42.90 -2.16 -25.71
C ALA A 281 -44.26 -1.91 -25.03
N GLY A 282 -44.52 -2.60 -23.92
CA GLY A 282 -45.68 -2.35 -23.05
C GLY A 282 -46.77 -3.41 -23.14
N SER A 283 -48.03 -3.02 -22.94
CA SER A 283 -49.21 -3.90 -23.03
C SER A 283 -49.82 -3.81 -24.43
N CYS A 284 -50.40 -4.91 -24.93
CA CYS A 284 -51.21 -4.86 -26.15
C CYS A 284 -52.35 -3.82 -25.98
N PRO A 285 -52.59 -2.92 -26.96
CA PRO A 285 -53.67 -1.95 -26.88
C PRO A 285 -55.02 -2.67 -26.70
N PRO A 286 -55.90 -2.23 -25.78
CA PRO A 286 -57.18 -2.91 -25.49
C PRO A 286 -58.13 -3.03 -26.69
N ASN A 287 -57.91 -2.22 -27.74
CA ASN A 287 -58.77 -2.09 -28.91
C ASN A 287 -58.03 -2.41 -30.23
N ASP A 288 -56.95 -3.18 -30.20
CA ASP A 288 -56.28 -3.60 -31.42
C ASP A 288 -57.13 -4.65 -32.15
N THR A 289 -57.47 -4.39 -33.42
CA THR A 289 -58.26 -5.30 -34.26
C THR A 289 -57.44 -6.49 -34.77
N ALA A 290 -56.11 -6.44 -34.59
CA ALA A 290 -55.17 -7.50 -34.92
C ALA A 290 -54.78 -8.33 -33.68
N ALA A 291 -54.53 -9.63 -33.86
CA ALA A 291 -53.98 -10.47 -32.79
C ALA A 291 -52.58 -9.96 -32.39
N CYS A 292 -52.40 -9.69 -31.09
CA CYS A 292 -51.18 -9.18 -30.48
C CYS A 292 -50.65 -10.21 -29.48
N THR A 293 -49.37 -10.58 -29.58
CA THR A 293 -48.76 -11.66 -28.78
C THR A 293 -47.51 -11.14 -28.08
N ILE A 294 -47.35 -11.45 -26.79
CA ILE A 294 -46.11 -11.19 -26.05
C ILE A 294 -45.02 -12.11 -26.62
N VAL A 295 -43.91 -11.52 -27.07
CA VAL A 295 -42.76 -12.25 -27.65
C VAL A 295 -41.52 -12.19 -26.79
N ALA A 296 -41.47 -11.25 -25.84
CA ALA A 296 -40.47 -11.21 -24.78
C ALA A 296 -41.07 -10.54 -23.54
N ASN A 297 -40.67 -10.96 -22.35
CA ASN A 297 -41.06 -10.33 -21.09
C ASN A 297 -39.91 -10.14 -20.09
N ASP A 298 -38.67 -10.48 -20.50
CA ASP A 298 -37.46 -10.25 -19.72
C ASP A 298 -37.26 -8.79 -19.33
N THR A 299 -37.08 -8.55 -18.04
CA THR A 299 -36.66 -7.24 -17.52
C THR A 299 -35.21 -7.30 -17.08
N GLY A 300 -34.37 -6.39 -17.58
CA GLY A 300 -32.94 -6.38 -17.28
C GLY A 300 -32.47 -5.17 -16.48
N ALA A 301 -31.52 -5.37 -15.58
CA ALA A 301 -30.72 -4.31 -14.97
C ALA A 301 -29.30 -4.35 -15.54
N ALA A 302 -28.96 -3.34 -16.32
CA ALA A 302 -27.62 -3.16 -16.87
C ALA A 302 -26.65 -2.59 -15.83
N ILE A 303 -25.41 -3.06 -15.88
CA ILE A 303 -24.26 -2.51 -15.14
C ILE A 303 -23.29 -1.95 -16.18
N THR A 304 -22.97 -0.66 -16.10
CA THR A 304 -21.99 -0.03 -17.01
C THR A 304 -20.60 0.07 -16.37
N GLY A 305 -19.57 0.25 -17.21
CA GLY A 305 -18.21 0.52 -16.71
C GLY A 305 -18.17 1.76 -15.82
N GLU A 306 -18.90 2.83 -16.19
CA GLU A 306 -19.00 4.03 -15.36
C GLU A 306 -19.58 3.75 -13.96
N GLN A 307 -20.65 2.96 -13.86
CA GLN A 307 -21.20 2.56 -12.56
C GLN A 307 -20.21 1.74 -11.74
N LEU A 308 -19.50 0.82 -12.38
CA LEU A 308 -18.44 0.03 -11.73
C LEU A 308 -17.35 0.93 -11.16
N PHE A 309 -16.71 1.75 -11.99
CA PHE A 309 -15.57 2.56 -11.56
C PHE A 309 -15.96 3.72 -10.64
N ARG A 310 -17.20 4.20 -10.71
CA ARG A 310 -17.76 5.10 -9.69
C ARG A 310 -17.88 4.41 -8.34
N THR A 311 -18.35 3.16 -8.33
CA THR A 311 -18.44 2.35 -7.09
C THR A 311 -17.05 2.05 -6.53
N LEU A 312 -16.10 1.66 -7.39
CA LEU A 312 -14.71 1.44 -6.99
C LEU A 312 -14.09 2.70 -6.40
N ARG A 313 -14.30 3.87 -7.02
CA ARG A 313 -13.84 5.17 -6.50
C ARG A 313 -14.43 5.52 -5.13
N GLY A 314 -15.60 4.96 -4.78
CA GLY A 314 -16.17 5.03 -3.43
C GLY A 314 -15.34 4.31 -2.38
N SER A 315 -14.65 3.21 -2.75
CA SER A 315 -13.79 2.43 -1.86
C SER A 315 -12.56 3.21 -1.43
N SER A 316 -12.26 3.21 -0.12
CA SER A 316 -11.01 3.77 0.40
C SER A 316 -9.79 3.02 -0.10
N TYR A 317 -9.86 1.70 -0.17
CA TYR A 317 -8.75 0.84 -0.59
C TYR A 317 -8.33 1.06 -2.05
N PHE A 318 -9.30 1.21 -2.95
CA PHE A 318 -9.00 1.56 -4.35
C PHE A 318 -8.31 2.92 -4.46
N ARG A 319 -8.82 3.93 -3.73
CA ARG A 319 -8.19 5.25 -3.69
C ARG A 319 -6.79 5.21 -3.08
N THR A 320 -6.59 4.45 -2.01
CA THR A 320 -5.27 4.27 -1.38
C THR A 320 -4.27 3.66 -2.35
N ASP A 321 -4.66 2.64 -3.13
CA ASP A 321 -3.76 2.02 -4.10
C ASP A 321 -3.33 3.02 -5.19
N ILE A 322 -4.27 3.75 -5.79
CA ILE A 322 -3.94 4.77 -6.79
C ILE A 322 -3.05 5.87 -6.22
N ASN A 323 -3.36 6.40 -5.03
CA ASN A 323 -2.55 7.45 -4.41
C ASN A 323 -1.16 6.96 -4.00
N ALA A 324 -1.04 5.74 -3.46
CA ALA A 324 0.26 5.15 -3.10
C ALA A 324 1.16 4.98 -4.33
N MET A 325 0.59 4.55 -5.47
CA MET A 325 1.32 4.49 -6.74
C MET A 325 1.77 5.88 -7.21
N LEU A 326 0.92 6.91 -7.14
CA LEU A 326 1.28 8.28 -7.51
C LEU A 326 2.40 8.86 -6.64
N ASP A 327 2.36 8.58 -5.34
CA ASP A 327 3.38 9.05 -4.39
C ASP A 327 4.72 8.34 -4.62
N GLN A 328 4.68 7.04 -4.92
CA GLN A 328 5.87 6.27 -5.31
C GLN A 328 6.45 6.77 -6.64
N MET A 329 5.62 6.99 -7.66
CA MET A 329 6.04 7.55 -8.95
C MET A 329 6.72 8.91 -8.77
N SER A 330 6.11 9.84 -8.03
CA SER A 330 6.70 11.16 -7.77
C SER A 330 8.07 11.05 -7.05
N THR A 331 8.16 10.16 -6.06
CA THR A 331 9.40 9.88 -5.31
C THR A 331 10.51 9.31 -6.20
N CYS A 332 10.17 8.40 -7.11
CA CYS A 332 11.15 7.85 -8.04
C CYS A 332 11.61 8.87 -9.08
N LEU A 333 10.67 9.65 -9.65
CA LEU A 333 10.98 10.65 -10.67
C LEU A 333 11.87 11.76 -10.12
N ARG A 334 11.61 12.25 -8.90
CA ARG A 334 12.47 13.25 -8.26
C ARG A 334 13.89 12.72 -8.00
N ASP A 335 14.04 11.45 -7.63
CA ASP A 335 15.35 10.86 -7.38
C ASP A 335 16.14 10.64 -8.66
N GLN A 336 15.46 10.31 -9.77
CA GLN A 336 16.06 10.30 -11.10
C GLN A 336 16.59 11.69 -11.49
N ILE A 337 15.77 12.73 -11.30
CA ILE A 337 16.18 14.12 -11.57
C ILE A 337 17.36 14.53 -10.69
N ALA A 338 17.29 14.26 -9.38
CA ALA A 338 18.36 14.59 -8.43
C ALA A 338 19.67 13.83 -8.73
N ALA A 339 19.57 12.65 -9.34
CA ALA A 339 20.72 11.89 -9.86
C ALA A 339 21.26 12.43 -11.19
N GLY A 340 20.69 13.51 -11.75
CA GLY A 340 21.07 14.06 -13.05
C GLY A 340 20.56 13.26 -14.25
N SER A 341 19.59 12.36 -14.04
CA SER A 341 18.99 11.58 -15.13
C SER A 341 17.89 12.38 -15.81
N ALA A 342 17.87 12.37 -17.15
CA ALA A 342 16.75 12.91 -17.90
C ALA A 342 15.52 12.02 -17.69
N LEU A 343 14.36 12.65 -17.50
CA LEU A 343 13.09 11.93 -17.41
C LEU A 343 12.77 11.29 -18.76
N SER A 344 12.58 9.97 -18.77
CA SER A 344 12.20 9.23 -19.97
C SER A 344 10.72 9.42 -20.26
N LEU A 345 10.39 9.74 -21.52
CA LEU A 345 9.03 10.03 -21.98
C LEU A 345 8.68 9.13 -23.17
N GLN A 346 7.45 8.62 -23.18
CA GLN A 346 6.88 7.83 -24.26
C GLN A 346 5.81 8.61 -25.04
N ALA A 347 5.45 8.11 -26.23
CA ALA A 347 4.39 8.66 -27.07
C ALA A 347 3.10 8.96 -26.25
N PRO A 348 2.43 10.11 -26.42
CA PRO A 348 2.75 11.21 -27.33
C PRO A 348 3.83 12.15 -26.76
N ALA A 349 5.09 11.85 -27.04
CA ALA A 349 6.21 12.64 -26.57
C ALA A 349 6.37 13.86 -27.47
N ALA A 350 6.45 15.04 -26.86
CA ALA A 350 6.73 16.29 -27.57
C ALA A 350 7.71 17.12 -26.76
N THR A 351 8.58 17.85 -27.45
CA THR A 351 9.51 18.82 -26.86
C THR A 351 9.13 20.20 -27.35
N HIS A 352 8.82 21.09 -26.41
CA HIS A 352 8.62 22.52 -26.60
C HIS A 352 9.86 23.27 -26.09
N ALA A 353 9.99 24.56 -26.39
CA ALA A 353 11.13 25.36 -25.95
C ALA A 353 11.33 25.31 -24.41
N GLU A 354 10.23 25.32 -23.66
CA GLU A 354 10.21 25.41 -22.20
C GLU A 354 10.08 24.06 -21.48
N LYS A 355 9.53 23.04 -22.13
CA LYS A 355 9.19 21.77 -21.49
C LYS A 355 9.21 20.59 -22.46
N SER A 356 9.43 19.40 -21.94
CA SER A 356 9.11 18.14 -22.60
C SER A 356 7.88 17.52 -21.97
N VAL A 357 7.04 16.88 -22.78
CA VAL A 357 5.81 16.23 -22.34
C VAL A 357 5.69 14.84 -22.94
N GLY A 358 5.03 13.92 -22.26
CA GLY A 358 4.76 12.58 -22.79
C GLY A 358 4.14 11.62 -21.76
N ARG A 359 4.07 10.34 -22.12
CA ARG A 359 3.72 9.25 -21.20
C ARG A 359 4.92 8.81 -20.37
N ILE A 360 4.61 8.11 -19.29
CA ILE A 360 5.62 7.59 -18.36
C ILE A 360 5.87 6.12 -18.69
N PRO A 361 7.12 5.70 -18.93
CA PRO A 361 7.46 4.30 -19.17
C PRO A 361 7.35 3.47 -17.88
N ASP A 362 7.34 2.15 -18.03
CA ASP A 362 7.50 1.24 -16.90
C ASP A 362 8.89 1.39 -16.25
N SER A 363 8.95 1.19 -14.94
CA SER A 363 10.16 1.33 -14.14
C SER A 363 10.17 0.33 -13.00
N SER A 364 11.34 -0.20 -12.65
CA SER A 364 11.49 -1.03 -11.45
C SER A 364 11.08 -0.32 -10.15
N CYS A 365 11.00 1.02 -10.17
CA CYS A 365 10.67 1.83 -9.00
C CYS A 365 9.16 2.06 -8.80
N TYR A 366 8.30 1.88 -9.81
CA TYR A 366 6.85 2.10 -9.70
C TYR A 366 6.00 1.24 -10.66
N GLY A 367 6.62 0.25 -11.30
CA GLY A 367 5.98 -0.66 -12.24
C GLY A 367 5.08 -1.70 -11.59
N ASN A 368 4.68 -2.73 -12.34
CA ASN A 368 3.77 -3.77 -11.81
C ASN A 368 4.34 -4.59 -10.66
N ASP A 369 5.67 -4.67 -10.57
CA ASP A 369 6.35 -5.38 -9.47
C ASP A 369 6.52 -4.49 -8.23
N SER A 370 6.07 -3.24 -8.29
CA SER A 370 6.01 -2.31 -7.16
C SER A 370 4.62 -2.27 -6.53
N ASN A 371 4.56 -2.08 -5.21
CA ASN A 371 3.27 -1.97 -4.52
C ASN A 371 2.58 -0.63 -4.86
N PRO A 372 1.28 -0.64 -5.19
CA PRO A 372 0.39 -1.80 -5.27
C PRO A 372 0.63 -2.62 -6.55
N LEU A 373 0.90 -3.92 -6.35
CA LEU A 373 1.29 -4.83 -7.44
C LEU A 373 0.25 -4.87 -8.55
N GLY A 374 0.72 -4.87 -9.80
CA GLY A 374 -0.09 -4.98 -11.02
C GLY A 374 -0.85 -3.72 -11.43
N TYR A 375 -0.80 -2.63 -10.67
CA TYR A 375 -1.56 -1.43 -11.00
C TYR A 375 -1.04 -0.67 -12.21
N PHE A 376 0.28 -0.57 -12.37
CA PHE A 376 0.88 0.30 -13.38
C PHE A 376 0.34 0.00 -14.79
N ASN A 377 0.39 -1.25 -15.26
CA ASN A 377 -0.12 -1.59 -16.60
C ASN A 377 -1.62 -1.39 -16.75
N ASN A 378 -2.39 -1.54 -15.67
CA ASN A 378 -3.82 -1.30 -15.70
C ASN A 378 -4.15 0.19 -15.84
N TYR A 379 -3.25 1.11 -15.45
CA TYR A 379 -3.52 2.55 -15.45
C TYR A 379 -2.52 3.38 -16.27
N LYS A 380 -1.53 2.77 -16.93
CA LYS A 380 -0.43 3.47 -17.61
C LYS A 380 -0.87 4.52 -18.62
N ASP A 381 -1.99 4.28 -19.30
CA ASP A 381 -2.53 5.21 -20.29
C ASP A 381 -3.18 6.46 -19.66
N GLN A 382 -3.31 6.50 -18.34
CA GLN A 382 -3.79 7.67 -17.59
C GLN A 382 -2.65 8.56 -17.09
N PHE A 383 -1.39 8.08 -17.13
CA PHE A 383 -0.25 8.85 -16.64
C PHE A 383 0.38 9.70 -17.74
N PHE A 384 0.58 10.97 -17.42
CA PHE A 384 1.25 11.95 -18.25
C PHE A 384 2.31 12.68 -17.42
N LEU A 385 3.41 13.05 -18.04
CA LEU A 385 4.50 13.77 -17.39
C LEU A 385 4.87 14.96 -18.25
N ALA A 386 4.94 16.12 -17.60
CA ALA A 386 5.64 17.28 -18.13
C ALA A 386 6.94 17.47 -17.32
N SER A 387 8.03 17.83 -17.99
CA SER A 387 9.33 18.09 -17.38
C SER A 387 9.95 19.35 -17.98
N CYS A 388 10.73 20.08 -17.18
CA CYS A 388 11.40 21.28 -17.65
C CYS A 388 12.51 20.99 -18.66
N SER A 389 12.64 21.85 -19.66
CA SER A 389 13.81 21.85 -20.53
C SER A 389 15.06 22.38 -19.80
N SER A 390 14.89 23.29 -18.84
CA SER A 390 15.94 23.75 -17.92
C SER A 390 15.35 24.41 -16.67
N GLY A 391 16.07 24.32 -15.53
CA GLY A 391 15.71 25.00 -14.29
C GLY A 391 14.31 24.64 -13.74
N SER A 392 13.70 25.57 -13.01
CA SER A 392 12.28 25.49 -12.65
C SER A 392 11.51 26.44 -13.58
N CYS A 393 10.74 25.82 -14.47
CA CYS A 393 10.05 26.47 -15.58
C CYS A 393 8.53 26.22 -15.55
N LEU A 394 8.05 25.28 -14.73
CA LEU A 394 6.64 24.91 -14.64
C LEU A 394 5.96 25.64 -13.48
N ASN A 395 4.77 26.16 -13.74
CA ASN A 395 3.89 26.72 -12.71
C ASN A 395 2.92 25.63 -12.24
N VAL A 396 3.34 24.82 -11.27
CA VAL A 396 2.50 23.74 -10.74
C VAL A 396 1.81 24.20 -9.47
N SER A 397 0.48 24.09 -9.42
CA SER A 397 -0.32 24.36 -8.22
C SER A 397 -1.08 23.09 -7.81
N VAL A 398 -0.83 22.61 -6.60
CA VAL A 398 -1.47 21.41 -6.06
C VAL A 398 -2.35 21.83 -4.90
N ASP A 399 -3.63 21.45 -4.92
CA ASP A 399 -4.64 21.90 -3.94
C ASP A 399 -4.70 23.43 -3.75
N GLY A 400 -4.43 24.18 -4.83
CA GLY A 400 -4.37 25.65 -4.80
C GLY A 400 -3.08 26.23 -4.21
N VAL A 401 -2.11 25.39 -3.83
CA VAL A 401 -0.81 25.80 -3.30
C VAL A 401 0.26 25.71 -4.41
N PRO A 402 0.91 26.81 -4.79
CA PRO A 402 2.01 26.79 -5.75
C PRO A 402 3.20 25.96 -5.24
N GLY A 403 3.77 25.11 -6.09
CA GLY A 403 4.95 24.29 -5.81
C GLY A 403 6.13 24.63 -6.71
N SER A 404 7.35 24.52 -6.17
CA SER A 404 8.60 24.65 -6.94
C SER A 404 8.94 23.31 -7.61
N CYS A 405 8.38 23.09 -8.78
CA CYS A 405 8.47 21.81 -9.48
C CYS A 405 9.31 21.93 -10.76
N VAL A 406 10.00 20.85 -11.09
CA VAL A 406 10.69 20.70 -12.40
C VAL A 406 10.04 19.62 -13.26
N GLY A 407 9.08 18.90 -12.69
CA GLY A 407 8.11 18.12 -13.44
C GLY A 407 6.71 18.18 -12.82
N ALA A 408 5.71 17.88 -13.63
CA ALA A 408 4.32 17.70 -13.24
C ALA A 408 3.88 16.30 -13.67
N LEU A 409 3.61 15.42 -12.70
CA LEU A 409 3.00 14.12 -12.94
C LEU A 409 1.48 14.31 -12.91
N LEU A 410 0.82 14.00 -14.01
CA LEU A 410 -0.63 14.04 -14.13
C LEU A 410 -1.20 12.63 -14.19
N PHE A 411 -2.34 12.46 -13.52
CA PHE A 411 -3.17 11.27 -13.66
C PHE A 411 -4.56 11.69 -14.10
N ALA A 412 -4.89 11.33 -15.33
CA ALA A 412 -6.15 11.65 -15.97
C ALA A 412 -7.31 11.01 -15.19
N GLY A 413 -8.38 11.79 -14.99
CA GLY A 413 -9.60 11.30 -14.35
C GLY A 413 -10.38 10.32 -15.24
N GLN A 414 -11.58 9.95 -14.79
CA GLN A 414 -12.54 9.21 -15.61
C GLN A 414 -13.01 10.07 -16.79
N ARG A 415 -13.66 9.48 -17.79
CA ARG A 415 -14.04 10.23 -19.00
C ARG A 415 -14.92 11.43 -18.68
N GLY A 416 -14.54 12.58 -19.21
CA GLY A 416 -15.31 13.81 -19.17
C GLY A 416 -15.76 14.27 -20.56
N VAL A 417 -16.00 15.58 -20.66
CA VAL A 417 -16.23 16.27 -21.93
C VAL A 417 -14.91 16.30 -22.71
N LYS A 418 -14.96 15.99 -24.00
CA LYS A 418 -13.79 16.11 -24.88
C LYS A 418 -13.36 17.57 -24.94
N SER A 419 -12.07 17.83 -24.69
CA SER A 419 -11.46 19.16 -24.74
C SER A 419 -10.28 19.12 -25.72
N PRO A 420 -10.13 20.07 -26.68
CA PRO A 420 -11.12 21.08 -27.03
C PRO A 420 -12.43 20.41 -27.48
N VAL A 421 -13.55 21.10 -27.25
CA VAL A 421 -14.86 20.64 -27.69
C VAL A 421 -14.81 20.37 -29.20
N PRO A 422 -15.38 19.25 -29.69
CA PRO A 422 -15.49 18.97 -31.10
C PRO A 422 -15.92 20.17 -31.94
N THR A 423 -15.22 20.38 -33.06
CA THR A 423 -15.58 21.41 -34.04
C THR A 423 -16.39 20.86 -35.21
N ASP A 424 -16.36 19.53 -35.39
CA ASP A 424 -17.12 18.81 -36.40
C ASP A 424 -18.39 18.21 -35.79
N SER A 425 -19.54 18.39 -36.46
CA SER A 425 -20.85 17.92 -35.99
C SER A 425 -21.00 16.39 -35.93
N GLY A 426 -20.02 15.63 -36.43
CA GLY A 426 -19.99 14.16 -36.40
C GLY A 426 -19.13 13.58 -35.27
N GLU A 427 -18.42 14.41 -34.51
CA GLU A 427 -17.54 13.97 -33.43
C GLU A 427 -18.26 13.90 -32.06
N SER A 428 -17.83 12.96 -31.22
CA SER A 428 -18.36 12.79 -29.87
C SER A 428 -17.96 13.95 -28.94
N LEU A 429 -18.94 14.51 -28.22
CA LEU A 429 -18.72 15.48 -27.13
C LEU A 429 -18.06 14.86 -25.88
N VAL A 430 -18.03 13.53 -25.78
CA VAL A 430 -17.42 12.78 -24.68
C VAL A 430 -16.06 12.25 -25.13
N GLN A 431 -15.08 12.22 -24.23
CA GLN A 431 -13.79 11.57 -24.47
C GLN A 431 -13.99 10.09 -24.82
N LEU A 432 -13.50 9.64 -25.96
CA LEU A 432 -13.55 8.23 -26.34
C LEU A 432 -12.11 7.70 -26.46
N ARG A 433 -11.62 7.10 -25.38
CA ARG A 433 -10.20 6.70 -25.19
C ARG A 433 -9.81 5.42 -25.94
N ASN A 434 -10.73 4.85 -26.73
CA ASN A 434 -10.54 3.61 -27.48
C ASN A 434 -11.48 3.44 -28.68
N SER A 435 -12.20 4.49 -29.10
CA SER A 435 -13.14 4.36 -30.21
C SER A 435 -12.51 4.73 -31.55
N ASP A 436 -12.90 3.99 -32.59
CA ASP A 436 -12.68 4.33 -34.00
C ASP A 436 -13.38 5.63 -34.43
N ALA A 437 -14.28 6.17 -33.59
CA ALA A 437 -15.19 7.25 -33.91
C ALA A 437 -14.61 8.68 -33.75
N VAL A 438 -13.39 8.84 -33.21
CA VAL A 438 -12.82 10.17 -32.91
C VAL A 438 -12.01 10.77 -34.08
N SER A 439 -11.79 10.03 -35.17
CA SER A 439 -11.27 10.59 -36.43
C SER A 439 -11.50 9.64 -37.61
N ALA A 440 -12.07 10.15 -38.71
CA ALA A 440 -12.23 9.42 -39.97
C ALA A 440 -10.91 9.11 -40.71
N THR A 441 -9.74 9.53 -40.18
CA THR A 441 -8.45 9.40 -40.90
C THR A 441 -7.31 8.73 -40.14
N ASN A 442 -7.37 8.49 -38.81
CA ASN A 442 -6.26 7.81 -38.14
C ASN A 442 -6.59 7.11 -36.80
N LEU A 443 -6.85 5.80 -36.86
CA LEU A 443 -7.17 4.97 -35.70
C LEU A 443 -6.00 4.81 -34.70
N ALA A 444 -4.74 4.86 -35.18
CA ALA A 444 -3.55 4.67 -34.33
C ALA A 444 -3.19 5.91 -33.47
N ALA A 445 -3.84 7.05 -33.70
CA ALA A 445 -3.56 8.31 -33.00
C ALA A 445 -4.44 8.56 -31.76
N ASN A 446 -5.58 7.88 -31.61
CA ASN A 446 -6.58 8.23 -30.58
C ASN A 446 -6.14 7.92 -29.14
N THR A 447 -5.46 6.79 -28.91
CA THR A 447 -4.90 6.45 -27.57
C THR A 447 -3.70 7.31 -27.19
N ASN A 448 -3.07 7.96 -28.16
CA ASN A 448 -1.95 8.89 -27.96
C ASN A 448 -2.41 10.35 -28.07
N TRP A 449 -3.71 10.64 -28.08
CA TRP A 449 -4.18 12.02 -28.13
C TRP A 449 -4.44 12.54 -26.71
N PRO A 450 -3.66 13.51 -26.17
CA PRO A 450 -3.85 13.97 -24.79
C PRO A 450 -5.25 14.52 -24.50
N ALA A 451 -5.93 15.07 -25.51
CA ALA A 451 -7.31 15.58 -25.43
C ALA A 451 -8.36 14.52 -25.03
N ASN A 452 -8.06 13.24 -25.24
CA ASN A 452 -8.92 12.15 -24.81
C ASN A 452 -8.76 11.84 -23.32
N TYR A 453 -7.75 12.38 -22.64
CA TYR A 453 -7.42 12.06 -21.25
C TYR A 453 -7.41 13.27 -20.33
N LEU A 454 -6.66 14.32 -20.72
CA LEU A 454 -6.47 15.54 -19.95
C LEU A 454 -7.50 16.60 -20.33
N GLU A 455 -7.80 17.49 -19.39
CA GLU A 455 -8.87 18.47 -19.54
C GLU A 455 -8.45 19.89 -19.17
N GLY A 456 -9.20 20.88 -19.66
CA GLY A 456 -9.07 22.29 -19.27
C GLY A 456 -7.65 22.85 -19.43
N SER A 457 -7.16 23.52 -18.38
CA SER A 457 -5.84 24.15 -18.37
C SER A 457 -4.70 23.14 -18.43
N ASN A 458 -4.88 21.92 -17.88
CA ASN A 458 -3.83 20.90 -17.90
C ASN A 458 -3.58 20.39 -19.31
N LEU A 459 -4.65 20.12 -20.08
CA LEU A 459 -4.51 19.79 -21.49
C LEU A 459 -3.84 20.91 -22.27
N THR A 460 -4.32 22.15 -22.10
CA THR A 460 -3.81 23.33 -22.81
C THR A 460 -2.32 23.50 -22.55
N SER A 461 -1.91 23.41 -21.29
CA SER A 461 -0.51 23.43 -20.88
C SER A 461 0.27 22.24 -21.41
N PHE A 462 -0.31 21.05 -21.51
CA PHE A 462 0.39 19.88 -22.02
C PHE A 462 0.74 20.01 -23.51
N ILE A 463 -0.17 20.50 -24.36
CA ILE A 463 0.00 20.47 -25.83
C ILE A 463 0.51 21.77 -26.45
N THR A 464 0.48 22.89 -25.74
CA THR A 464 0.76 24.22 -26.30
C THR A 464 2.12 24.74 -25.85
N GLU A 465 2.93 25.22 -26.80
CA GLU A 465 4.19 25.91 -26.51
C GLU A 465 3.94 27.24 -25.75
N GLY A 466 4.78 27.52 -24.76
CA GLY A 466 4.66 28.69 -23.87
C GLY A 466 3.63 28.57 -22.74
N GLN A 467 2.84 27.49 -22.69
CA GLN A 467 1.89 27.23 -21.60
C GLN A 467 2.49 26.27 -20.56
N ILE A 468 2.69 26.73 -19.33
CA ILE A 468 3.47 26.02 -18.30
C ILE A 468 2.69 25.73 -17.01
N SER A 469 1.38 25.99 -17.01
CA SER A 469 0.58 25.95 -15.77
C SER A 469 -0.15 24.64 -15.61
N PHE A 470 0.22 23.85 -14.61
CA PHE A 470 -0.45 22.59 -14.27
C PHE A 470 -1.12 22.74 -12.90
N THR A 471 -2.40 22.37 -12.81
CA THR A 471 -3.17 22.57 -11.57
C THR A 471 -4.15 21.44 -11.36
N GLY A 472 -4.20 20.93 -10.13
CA GLY A 472 -5.15 19.89 -9.76
C GLY A 472 -5.05 19.50 -8.28
N PRO A 473 -5.99 18.68 -7.81
CA PRO A 473 -5.92 18.13 -6.46
C PRO A 473 -4.71 17.19 -6.29
N SER A 474 -4.20 17.11 -5.07
CA SER A 474 -3.14 16.18 -4.68
C SER A 474 -3.64 14.76 -4.44
N GLN A 475 -4.93 14.48 -4.46
CA GLN A 475 -5.42 13.13 -4.15
C GLN A 475 -6.53 12.68 -5.08
N PHE A 476 -6.44 11.42 -5.51
CA PHE A 476 -7.56 10.72 -6.10
C PHE A 476 -8.59 10.43 -4.99
N SER A 477 -9.64 11.26 -4.92
CA SER A 477 -10.66 11.22 -3.87
C SER A 477 -12.02 10.74 -4.39
N GLN A 478 -13.00 10.60 -3.50
CA GLN A 478 -14.39 10.31 -3.87
C GLN A 478 -14.95 11.44 -4.77
N VAL A 479 -15.93 11.09 -5.61
CA VAL A 479 -16.60 12.08 -6.45
C VAL A 479 -17.40 13.05 -5.58
N SER A 480 -17.14 14.34 -5.75
CA SER A 480 -17.87 15.42 -5.08
C SER A 480 -18.01 16.62 -6.01
N THR A 481 -18.76 17.65 -5.60
CA THR A 481 -18.89 18.90 -6.37
C THR A 481 -17.56 19.61 -6.59
N SER A 482 -16.61 19.45 -5.67
CA SER A 482 -15.26 20.01 -5.77
C SER A 482 -14.24 19.06 -6.41
N HIS A 483 -14.59 17.78 -6.56
CA HIS A 483 -13.75 16.72 -7.12
C HIS A 483 -14.57 15.87 -8.09
N PRO A 484 -14.88 16.38 -9.30
CA PRO A 484 -15.63 15.62 -10.28
C PRO A 484 -14.80 14.43 -10.79
N ALA A 485 -15.49 13.42 -11.33
CA ALA A 485 -14.86 12.15 -11.71
C ALA A 485 -13.75 12.31 -12.76
N ASN A 486 -13.90 13.30 -13.64
CA ASN A 486 -12.99 13.60 -14.74
C ASN A 486 -11.78 14.47 -14.36
N GLN A 487 -11.79 15.09 -13.18
CA GLN A 487 -10.70 15.99 -12.78
C GLN A 487 -9.34 15.28 -12.77
N ASP A 488 -8.39 15.88 -13.49
CA ASP A 488 -6.99 15.47 -13.50
C ASP A 488 -6.35 15.66 -12.12
N ILE A 489 -5.69 14.62 -11.61
CA ILE A 489 -4.87 14.69 -10.41
C ILE A 489 -3.47 15.16 -10.80
N VAL A 490 -2.89 16.07 -10.01
CA VAL A 490 -1.55 16.64 -10.29
C VAL A 490 -0.63 16.41 -9.10
N ARG A 491 0.56 15.88 -9.37
CA ARG A 491 1.68 15.77 -8.43
C ARG A 491 2.81 16.67 -8.88
N CYS A 492 3.32 17.47 -7.95
CA CYS A 492 4.59 18.15 -8.11
C CYS A 492 5.73 17.11 -8.10
N VAL A 493 6.65 17.22 -9.07
CA VAL A 493 7.94 16.51 -9.05
C VAL A 493 9.04 17.56 -8.83
N PRO A 494 9.57 17.68 -7.60
CA PRO A 494 10.63 18.63 -7.27
C PRO A 494 11.99 18.22 -7.89
N ALA A 495 12.92 19.18 -7.98
CA ALA A 495 14.31 18.90 -8.39
C ALA A 495 15.14 18.21 -7.30
N GLY A 496 14.72 18.37 -6.04
CA GLY A 496 15.44 17.85 -4.88
C GLY A 496 15.22 16.35 -4.64
N PRO A 497 16.20 15.67 -4.04
CA PRO A 497 16.11 14.25 -3.71
C PRO A 497 14.97 13.93 -2.73
N SER A 498 14.54 12.67 -2.66
CA SER A 498 13.49 12.19 -1.76
C SER A 498 13.86 12.23 -0.27
N LEU A 499 15.15 12.42 0.04
CA LEU A 499 15.64 12.75 1.37
C LEU A 499 16.59 13.96 1.31
N THR A 500 16.31 14.95 2.14
CA THR A 500 17.26 16.02 2.47
C THR A 500 18.14 15.54 3.60
N VAL A 501 19.44 15.54 3.39
CA VAL A 501 20.42 15.17 4.40
C VAL A 501 20.99 16.43 5.02
N ALA A 502 20.95 16.50 6.35
CA ALA A 502 21.70 17.45 7.13
C ALA A 502 22.76 16.68 7.90
N ALA A 503 24.00 16.77 7.40
CA ALA A 503 25.16 16.13 7.99
C ALA A 503 26.28 17.15 8.15
N PRO A 504 26.85 17.35 9.35
CA PRO A 504 28.06 18.13 9.54
C PRO A 504 29.22 17.47 8.80
N VAL A 505 30.16 18.31 8.36
CA VAL A 505 31.46 17.84 7.88
C VAL A 505 32.36 17.65 9.10
N VAL A 506 32.78 16.41 9.33
CA VAL A 506 33.80 16.09 10.34
C VAL A 506 35.16 16.17 9.65
N ALA A 507 35.99 17.14 10.05
CA ALA A 507 37.36 17.24 9.57
C ALA A 507 38.17 16.04 10.10
N ALA A 508 38.70 15.23 9.19
CA ALA A 508 39.58 14.10 9.50
C ALA A 508 40.85 14.15 8.65
N SER A 509 41.90 13.46 9.09
CA SER A 509 43.22 13.50 8.45
C SER A 509 43.26 12.88 7.03
N ALA A 510 42.25 12.10 6.64
CA ALA A 510 42.11 11.50 5.30
C ALA A 510 41.03 12.18 4.45
N GLY A 511 40.58 13.37 4.85
CA GLY A 511 39.52 14.12 4.17
C GLY A 511 38.27 14.29 5.03
N ASN A 512 37.34 15.07 4.51
CA ASN A 512 36.08 15.42 5.16
C ASN A 512 35.14 14.19 5.22
N ILE A 513 34.69 13.80 6.42
CA ILE A 513 33.73 12.70 6.63
C ILE A 513 32.31 13.27 6.80
N GLN A 514 31.33 12.66 6.14
CA GLN A 514 29.91 12.94 6.33
C GLN A 514 29.22 11.79 7.06
N LEU A 515 28.43 12.11 8.09
CA LEU A 515 27.73 11.15 8.94
C LEU A 515 26.38 10.68 8.39
N ALA A 516 25.90 11.32 7.33
CA ALA A 516 24.82 10.80 6.53
C ALA A 516 25.03 11.21 5.09
N ALA A 517 24.64 10.35 4.16
CA ALA A 517 24.67 10.64 2.74
C ALA A 517 23.49 9.93 2.06
N TYR A 518 22.84 10.61 1.13
CA TYR A 518 21.77 10.04 0.35
C TYR A 518 22.18 10.01 -1.12
N ALA A 519 22.11 8.83 -1.74
CA ALA A 519 22.42 8.60 -3.14
C ALA A 519 21.11 8.43 -3.94
N PRO A 520 20.64 9.46 -4.66
CA PRO A 520 19.33 9.41 -5.33
C PRO A 520 19.26 8.31 -6.41
N ALA A 521 20.35 8.09 -7.14
CA ALA A 521 20.43 7.09 -8.22
C ALA A 521 20.09 5.66 -7.76
N THR A 522 20.38 5.32 -6.51
CA THR A 522 20.12 3.99 -5.93
C THR A 522 19.11 4.04 -4.80
N SER A 523 18.53 5.22 -4.53
CA SER A 523 17.68 5.50 -3.38
C SER A 523 18.26 5.05 -2.02
N ALA A 524 19.59 5.01 -1.92
CA ALA A 524 20.29 4.51 -0.74
C ALA A 524 20.61 5.64 0.24
N LEU A 525 20.22 5.49 1.50
CA LEU A 525 20.66 6.34 2.59
C LEU A 525 21.74 5.60 3.39
N THR A 526 22.89 6.25 3.57
CA THR A 526 23.96 5.81 4.46
C THR A 526 23.92 6.67 5.71
N LEU A 527 23.97 6.05 6.89
CA LEU A 527 24.06 6.69 8.20
C LEU A 527 25.31 6.21 8.94
N GLY A 528 25.97 7.13 9.64
CA GLY A 528 27.25 6.88 10.32
C GLY A 528 28.45 6.87 9.37
N SER A 529 29.64 6.78 9.95
CA SER A 529 30.84 6.42 9.20
C SER A 529 31.69 5.40 9.95
N ALA A 530 32.23 4.43 9.21
CA ALA A 530 33.18 3.48 9.77
C ALA A 530 34.52 4.16 10.14
N ALA A 531 34.79 5.35 9.61
CA ALA A 531 36.07 6.05 9.64
C ALA A 531 36.29 6.96 10.86
N ILE A 532 35.29 7.13 11.73
CA ILE A 532 35.39 8.08 12.83
C ILE A 532 36.25 7.50 13.95
N SER A 533 37.35 8.20 14.26
CA SER A 533 38.15 8.01 15.48
C SER A 533 38.37 9.34 16.19
N SER A 534 38.46 9.28 17.50
CA SER A 534 38.22 10.38 18.44
C SER A 534 39.47 10.97 19.08
N ASN A 535 40.65 10.76 18.49
CA ASN A 535 41.87 11.34 19.05
C ASN A 535 42.26 12.70 18.46
N TYR A 536 41.53 13.21 17.45
CA TYR A 536 41.86 14.49 16.82
C TYR A 536 40.60 15.28 16.44
N GLY A 537 40.33 16.37 17.17
CA GLY A 537 39.72 17.58 16.63
C GLY A 537 38.26 17.55 16.13
N ALA A 538 37.57 16.41 16.08
CA ALA A 538 36.15 16.39 15.73
C ALA A 538 35.36 17.13 16.82
N SER A 539 34.84 18.32 16.50
CA SER A 539 33.95 19.02 17.42
C SER A 539 32.78 18.07 17.70
N THR A 540 32.52 17.81 18.97
CA THR A 540 31.43 16.92 19.38
C THR A 540 30.06 17.36 18.86
N ALA A 541 29.92 18.62 18.46
CA ALA A 541 28.76 19.23 17.78
C ALA A 541 28.56 18.72 16.34
N ALA A 542 29.52 17.95 15.81
CA ALA A 542 29.53 17.41 14.46
C ALA A 542 29.31 15.88 14.43
N LEU A 543 28.93 15.26 15.55
CA LEU A 543 28.74 13.81 15.67
C LEU A 543 27.27 13.37 15.57
N SER A 544 26.44 14.13 14.88
CA SER A 544 25.02 13.82 14.65
C SER A 544 24.66 14.15 13.20
N ALA A 545 23.79 13.36 12.60
CA ALA A 545 23.24 13.66 11.28
C ALA A 545 21.80 13.18 11.17
N CYS A 546 21.08 13.76 10.23
CA CYS A 546 19.71 13.39 9.96
C CYS A 546 19.39 13.43 8.47
N ALA A 547 18.37 12.65 8.10
CA ALA A 547 17.84 12.62 6.74
C ALA A 547 16.33 12.65 6.80
N TRP A 548 15.70 13.62 6.15
CA TRP A 548 14.26 13.84 6.22
C TRP A 548 13.62 13.86 4.85
N THR A 549 12.37 13.39 4.78
CA THR A 549 11.46 13.77 3.71
C THR A 549 11.43 15.31 3.59
N PRO A 550 11.64 15.90 2.40
CA PRO A 550 11.75 17.36 2.27
C PRO A 550 10.43 18.07 2.52
N GLU A 551 9.33 17.45 2.11
CA GLU A 551 7.97 17.94 2.27
C GLU A 551 7.33 17.40 3.55
N THR A 552 6.38 18.15 4.09
CA THR A 552 5.51 17.69 5.18
C THR A 552 4.22 17.12 4.61
N HIS A 553 3.68 16.09 5.24
CA HIS A 553 2.42 15.46 4.82
C HIS A 553 1.33 15.67 5.84
N ALA A 554 0.11 15.98 5.38
CA ALA A 554 -1.05 16.00 6.25
C ALA A 554 -1.23 14.61 6.89
N ALA A 555 -1.39 14.58 8.20
CA ALA A 555 -1.26 13.36 8.99
C ALA A 555 -2.46 12.41 8.91
N GLY A 556 -3.60 12.87 8.37
CA GLY A 556 -4.85 12.09 8.22
C GLY A 556 -5.15 11.22 9.44
N THR A 557 -5.54 9.97 9.17
CA THR A 557 -5.68 8.92 10.19
C THR A 557 -4.37 8.18 10.53
N GLY A 558 -3.24 8.58 9.95
CA GLY A 558 -1.92 8.01 10.21
C GLY A 558 -1.16 7.64 8.94
N PHE A 559 -0.21 6.72 9.04
CA PHE A 559 0.59 6.25 7.90
C PHE A 559 1.12 4.83 8.12
N ARG A 560 1.54 4.20 7.03
CA ARG A 560 2.27 2.93 7.04
C ARG A 560 3.57 3.10 6.29
N SER A 561 4.69 2.91 6.96
CA SER A 561 6.04 3.07 6.40
C SER A 561 6.79 1.75 6.42
N TYR A 562 7.59 1.53 5.39
CA TYR A 562 8.46 0.38 5.23
C TYR A 562 9.83 0.83 4.75
N PHE A 563 10.87 0.15 5.21
CA PHE A 563 12.23 0.29 4.68
C PHE A 563 13.02 -0.99 4.92
N ARG A 564 14.05 -1.21 4.08
CA ARG A 564 15.08 -2.21 4.34
C ARG A 564 16.29 -1.53 4.95
N PHE A 565 16.98 -2.22 5.85
CA PHE A 565 18.24 -1.73 6.37
C PHE A 565 19.25 -2.85 6.61
N ARG A 566 20.54 -2.47 6.61
CA ARG A 566 21.69 -3.33 6.95
C ARG A 566 22.65 -2.55 7.83
N ILE A 567 23.13 -3.16 8.91
CA ILE A 567 24.14 -2.59 9.80
C ILE A 567 25.50 -3.12 9.39
N ARG A 568 26.24 -2.39 8.56
CA ARG A 568 27.56 -2.79 8.06
C ARG A 568 28.65 -2.71 9.14
N LYS A 569 28.50 -1.81 10.11
CA LYS A 569 29.34 -1.72 11.31
C LYS A 569 28.47 -1.33 12.50
N VAL A 570 28.53 -2.13 13.55
CA VAL A 570 27.78 -1.89 14.80
C VAL A 570 28.39 -0.71 15.55
N GLY A 571 27.54 0.21 16.00
CA GLY A 571 27.91 1.24 16.96
C GLY A 571 26.70 1.60 17.81
N GLU A 572 26.43 2.89 17.98
CA GLU A 572 25.38 3.39 18.88
C GLU A 572 23.96 3.04 18.42
N GLY A 573 23.72 2.97 17.11
CA GLY A 573 22.42 2.73 16.50
C GLY A 573 21.86 3.94 15.76
N PHE A 574 20.58 3.88 15.38
CA PHE A 574 19.86 4.95 14.68
C PHE A 574 18.38 4.99 15.08
N THR A 575 17.65 6.04 14.67
CA THR A 575 16.19 6.08 14.80
C THR A 575 15.49 6.24 13.46
N PHE A 576 14.29 5.68 13.35
CA PHE A 576 13.29 6.11 12.38
C PHE A 576 12.31 7.05 13.08
N ALA A 577 12.32 8.32 12.70
CA ALA A 577 11.68 9.41 13.42
C ALA A 577 10.48 9.99 12.66
N VAL A 578 9.48 10.39 13.46
CA VAL A 578 8.21 11.00 13.08
C VAL A 578 8.10 12.30 13.88
N ILE A 579 8.20 13.43 13.19
CA ILE A 579 8.25 14.73 13.84
C ILE A 579 7.12 15.63 13.34
N ASP A 580 6.75 16.60 14.17
CA ASP A 580 5.84 17.66 13.73
C ASP A 580 6.54 18.54 12.68
N GLY A 581 6.05 18.46 11.45
CA GLY A 581 6.59 19.16 10.30
C GLY A 581 6.34 20.67 10.32
N ASP A 582 5.36 21.15 11.11
CA ASP A 582 5.10 22.59 11.26
C ASP A 582 6.15 23.27 12.17
N ARG A 583 6.85 22.48 13.01
CA ARG A 583 7.90 22.96 13.93
C ARG A 583 9.31 22.63 13.48
N ASN A 584 9.46 21.58 12.68
CA ASN A 584 10.76 21.04 12.34
C ASN A 584 10.99 21.09 10.82
N ALA A 585 12.00 21.86 10.44
CA ALA A 585 12.53 21.88 9.09
C ALA A 585 13.38 20.63 8.80
N ALA A 586 13.73 20.44 7.53
CA ALA A 586 14.51 19.28 7.05
C ALA A 586 15.97 19.23 7.53
N ASN A 587 16.40 20.17 8.38
CA ASN A 587 17.77 20.23 8.94
C ASN A 587 17.83 19.96 10.45
N ALA A 588 16.71 19.60 11.09
CA ALA A 588 16.68 19.32 12.53
C ALA A 588 17.24 17.92 12.84
N CYS A 589 18.38 17.83 13.51
CA CYS A 589 19.12 16.56 13.68
C CYS A 589 19.31 16.09 15.13
N GLY A 590 18.67 16.76 16.11
CA GLY A 590 18.79 16.38 17.52
C GLY A 590 20.20 16.61 18.09
N ALA A 591 20.47 16.10 19.30
CA ALA A 591 21.69 16.39 20.02
C ALA A 591 22.92 15.63 19.50
N ALA A 592 23.96 16.40 19.20
CA ALA A 592 25.32 15.90 19.11
C ALA A 592 25.82 15.55 20.54
N ARG A 593 26.44 14.37 20.70
CA ARG A 593 26.84 13.72 21.97
C ARG A 593 25.81 12.81 22.65
N GLN A 594 24.52 12.91 22.34
CA GLN A 594 23.53 11.99 22.91
C GLN A 594 23.39 10.71 22.07
N HIS A 595 22.81 9.68 22.67
CA HIS A 595 22.61 8.40 22.02
C HIS A 595 21.58 8.55 20.88
N LEU A 596 21.88 8.00 19.69
CA LEU A 596 20.96 7.89 18.52
C LEU A 596 20.53 9.19 17.81
N GLY A 597 20.93 10.36 18.31
CA GLY A 597 20.74 11.66 17.63
C GLY A 597 19.28 12.12 17.57
N TYR A 598 18.41 11.57 18.42
CA TYR A 598 16.99 11.86 18.42
C TYR A 598 16.56 12.76 19.60
N SER A 599 17.21 12.62 20.76
CA SER A 599 16.99 13.44 21.96
C SER A 599 17.82 14.74 21.95
N GLY A 600 17.45 15.68 22.83
CA GLY A 600 18.27 16.84 23.24
C GLY A 600 18.62 17.94 22.22
N ASP A 601 19.45 18.88 22.70
CA ASP A 601 20.04 20.00 21.95
C ASP A 601 21.44 19.66 21.40
N SER A 602 21.70 20.00 20.14
CA SER A 602 22.98 19.81 19.46
C SER A 602 24.08 20.75 19.94
N GLY A 603 23.69 21.88 20.56
CA GLY A 603 24.58 22.99 20.84
C GLY A 603 25.20 23.58 19.56
N ASN A 604 24.68 23.22 18.37
CA ASN A 604 25.17 23.61 17.07
C ASN A 604 24.13 24.46 16.35
N ALA A 605 24.41 25.75 16.17
CA ALA A 605 23.52 26.68 15.49
C ALA A 605 23.19 26.27 14.03
N SER A 606 23.99 25.41 13.41
CA SER A 606 23.77 24.92 12.03
C SER A 606 22.78 23.77 11.95
N PHE A 607 22.54 23.06 13.06
CA PHE A 607 21.66 21.89 13.14
C PHE A 607 20.71 22.07 14.32
N PRO A 608 19.50 22.65 14.11
CA PRO A 608 18.57 22.86 15.19
C PRO A 608 18.15 21.53 15.84
N TYR A 609 17.79 21.60 17.11
CA TYR A 609 17.23 20.44 17.80
C TYR A 609 15.85 20.09 17.26
N ILE A 610 15.48 18.81 17.37
CA ILE A 610 14.15 18.34 16.98
C ILE A 610 13.16 18.75 18.07
N GLN A 611 12.33 19.73 17.74
CA GLN A 611 11.24 20.23 18.55
C GLN A 611 10.20 19.13 18.78
N TRP A 612 9.64 19.09 19.98
CA TRP A 612 8.47 18.29 20.31
C TRP A 612 7.19 18.88 19.68
N PRO A 613 6.08 18.13 19.56
CA PRO A 613 5.99 16.69 19.80
C PRO A 613 6.80 15.90 18.77
N LYS A 614 7.30 14.72 19.17
CA LYS A 614 8.05 13.81 18.30
C LYS A 614 7.90 12.36 18.77
N LEU A 615 7.92 11.42 17.84
CA LEU A 615 7.88 9.98 18.05
C LEU A 615 8.99 9.30 17.22
N ALA A 616 9.61 8.25 17.73
CA ALA A 616 10.54 7.43 16.95
C ALA A 616 10.48 5.95 17.29
N ILE A 617 10.96 5.13 16.35
CA ILE A 617 11.46 3.79 16.63
C ILE A 617 12.98 3.88 16.76
N GLU A 618 13.47 3.55 17.95
CA GLU A 618 14.89 3.45 18.29
C GLU A 618 15.41 2.05 17.98
N PHE A 619 16.61 1.99 17.38
CA PHE A 619 17.39 0.79 17.20
C PHE A 619 18.71 0.95 17.95
N ASP A 620 18.75 0.61 19.24
CA ASP A 620 19.97 0.65 20.05
C ASP A 620 20.78 -0.63 19.83
N THR A 621 21.97 -0.47 19.26
CA THR A 621 22.87 -1.59 18.94
C THR A 621 24.12 -1.64 19.81
N SER A 622 24.14 -0.86 20.90
CA SER A 622 25.32 -0.70 21.74
C SER A 622 25.11 -1.19 23.17
N ARG A 623 26.19 -1.68 23.78
CA ARG A 623 26.24 -2.04 25.19
C ARG A 623 26.84 -0.89 26.00
N ASN A 624 26.03 -0.17 26.77
CA ASN A 624 26.50 0.89 27.67
C ASN A 624 26.93 0.30 29.03
N CYS A 625 28.15 -0.24 29.11
CA CYS A 625 28.73 -0.68 30.38
C CYS A 625 29.91 0.23 30.75
N ASN A 626 29.92 0.70 32.00
CA ASN A 626 31.03 1.49 32.54
C ASN A 626 32.24 0.55 32.75
N SER A 627 33.43 0.97 32.32
CA SER A 627 34.63 0.12 32.27
C SER A 627 35.32 -0.09 33.63
N GLY A 628 34.81 0.51 34.71
CA GLY A 628 35.48 0.54 36.02
C GLY A 628 35.32 -0.71 36.89
N TYR A 629 34.35 -1.58 36.59
CA TYR A 629 34.07 -2.79 37.36
C TYR A 629 33.96 -3.97 36.41
N ILE A 630 34.52 -5.10 36.80
CA ILE A 630 34.52 -6.34 36.01
C ILE A 630 33.85 -7.42 36.87
N ASP A 631 32.89 -8.15 36.32
CA ASP A 631 32.26 -9.27 36.99
C ASP A 631 33.24 -10.44 37.16
N ALA A 632 32.82 -11.46 37.91
CA ALA A 632 33.64 -12.66 38.18
C ALA A 632 34.06 -13.44 36.92
N ASN A 633 33.48 -13.12 35.75
CA ASN A 633 33.77 -13.73 34.46
C ASN A 633 34.58 -12.81 33.53
N GLY A 634 35.03 -11.64 34.00
CA GLY A 634 35.82 -10.71 33.21
C GLY A 634 34.99 -9.82 32.27
N HIS A 635 33.68 -9.70 32.47
CA HIS A 635 32.84 -8.74 31.74
C HIS A 635 32.69 -7.41 32.50
N PRO A 636 32.68 -6.25 31.83
CA PRO A 636 32.36 -4.98 32.47
C PRO A 636 31.00 -5.04 33.19
N ALA A 637 30.93 -4.68 34.47
CA ALA A 637 29.70 -4.58 35.23
C ALA A 637 28.87 -3.41 34.68
N CYS A 638 27.72 -3.72 34.11
CA CYS A 638 26.85 -2.73 33.48
C CYS A 638 26.01 -2.03 34.55
N THR A 639 26.60 -1.14 35.36
CA THR A 639 25.83 -0.38 36.35
C THR A 639 25.10 0.77 35.66
N PHE A 640 23.78 0.68 35.55
CA PHE A 640 22.94 1.87 35.41
C PHE A 640 23.07 2.66 36.70
N ILE A 641 23.88 3.72 36.68
CA ILE A 641 23.83 4.76 37.69
C ILE A 641 23.23 5.96 36.96
N GLU A 642 21.92 6.19 37.11
CA GLU A 642 21.45 7.57 37.16
C GLU A 642 22.20 8.20 38.31
N ALA A 643 23.32 8.87 38.02
CA ALA A 643 24.08 9.53 39.07
C ALA A 643 23.17 10.60 39.64
N ALA A 644 22.78 10.40 40.90
CA ALA A 644 21.91 11.26 41.65
C ALA A 644 22.30 12.73 41.43
N TYR A 645 21.40 13.47 40.77
CA TYR A 645 21.08 14.89 40.95
C TYR A 645 22.20 15.96 41.01
N THR A 646 23.48 15.65 40.80
CA THR A 646 24.56 16.66 40.92
C THR A 646 25.48 16.79 39.72
N ASP A 647 25.50 15.82 38.80
CA ASP A 647 26.22 15.98 37.54
C ASP A 647 25.23 16.41 36.44
N SER A 648 25.45 17.61 35.91
CA SER A 648 24.74 18.25 34.78
C SER A 648 24.94 17.52 33.45
N ASN A 649 25.00 16.20 33.46
CA ASN A 649 25.40 15.39 32.33
C ASN A 649 24.19 15.02 31.47
N THR A 650 23.88 15.89 30.51
CA THR A 650 22.83 15.78 29.48
C THR A 650 22.97 14.54 28.57
N LEU A 651 23.82 13.57 28.86
CA LEU A 651 24.13 12.43 27.99
C LEU A 651 23.16 11.24 28.16
N SER A 652 22.24 11.30 29.13
CA SER A 652 21.40 10.17 29.55
C SER A 652 19.90 10.37 29.31
N ASN A 653 19.50 11.48 28.69
CA ASN A 653 18.09 11.84 28.57
C ASN A 653 17.39 11.07 27.45
N GLY A 654 16.24 10.47 27.78
CA GLY A 654 15.36 9.89 26.77
C GLY A 654 15.48 8.42 26.40
N ARG A 655 16.22 7.62 27.15
CA ARG A 655 16.39 6.19 26.83
C ARG A 655 15.21 5.38 27.35
N ASN A 656 14.75 4.41 26.56
CA ASN A 656 13.82 3.38 27.01
C ASN A 656 14.55 2.06 27.28
N ASP A 657 15.71 2.13 27.93
CA ASP A 657 16.52 0.96 28.24
C ASP A 657 15.83 0.05 29.26
N PRO A 658 15.74 -1.26 29.00
CA PRO A 658 15.43 -2.20 30.05
C PRO A 658 16.54 -2.21 31.11
N CYS A 659 16.19 -2.19 32.39
CA CYS A 659 17.18 -2.29 33.46
C CYS A 659 17.70 -3.74 33.55
N TYR A 660 18.98 -3.97 33.22
CA TYR A 660 19.60 -5.31 33.14
C TYR A 660 20.43 -5.71 34.40
N THR A 661 20.41 -4.90 35.46
CA THR A 661 21.22 -5.13 36.67
C THR A 661 20.47 -5.86 37.79
N GLY A 662 21.20 -6.58 38.63
CA GLY A 662 20.65 -7.19 39.85
C GLY A 662 20.05 -6.18 40.85
N SER A 663 20.46 -4.91 40.82
CA SER A 663 19.95 -3.84 41.68
C SER A 663 18.51 -3.41 41.41
N CYS A 664 17.95 -3.77 40.25
CA CYS A 664 16.53 -3.54 39.88
C CYS A 664 15.78 -4.86 39.63
N GLY A 665 16.31 -5.99 40.12
CA GLY A 665 15.71 -7.32 39.99
C GLY A 665 16.06 -8.09 38.70
N GLY A 666 16.97 -7.59 37.86
CA GLY A 666 17.43 -8.27 36.65
C GLY A 666 18.34 -9.49 36.94
N GLN A 667 18.23 -10.57 36.15
CA GLN A 667 19.13 -11.73 36.28
C GLN A 667 20.54 -11.41 35.76
N ILE A 668 21.55 -11.69 36.59
CA ILE A 668 22.97 -11.70 36.20
C ILE A 668 23.16 -12.77 35.10
N GLY A 669 23.48 -12.37 33.87
CA GLY A 669 23.79 -13.30 32.77
C GLY A 669 22.98 -13.15 31.47
N TYR A 670 22.13 -12.12 31.33
CA TYR A 670 21.64 -11.70 30.00
C TYR A 670 22.56 -10.63 29.42
N ASN A 671 23.31 -11.00 28.39
CA ASN A 671 24.50 -10.31 27.90
C ASN A 671 24.18 -9.19 26.88
N ASN A 672 22.90 -8.97 26.59
CA ASN A 672 22.41 -8.27 25.41
C ASN A 672 21.65 -6.98 25.78
N SER A 673 22.37 -5.85 25.78
CA SER A 673 21.82 -4.51 25.98
C SER A 673 21.23 -3.87 24.71
N HIS A 674 21.25 -4.57 23.59
CA HIS A 674 20.71 -4.07 22.32
C HIS A 674 19.19 -4.25 22.31
N HIS A 675 18.45 -3.25 21.84
CA HIS A 675 16.99 -3.31 21.82
C HIS A 675 16.37 -2.46 20.70
N VAL A 676 15.07 -2.68 20.47
CA VAL A 676 14.23 -1.80 19.66
C VAL A 676 13.11 -1.27 20.54
N ALA A 677 12.91 0.03 20.55
CA ALA A 677 11.91 0.69 21.41
C ALA A 677 11.10 1.74 20.65
N VAL A 678 9.88 1.98 21.12
CA VAL A 678 9.12 3.17 20.74
C VAL A 678 9.40 4.27 21.76
N VAL A 679 9.72 5.48 21.28
CA VAL A 679 10.04 6.62 22.14
C VAL A 679 9.25 7.86 21.73
N TYR A 680 8.72 8.57 22.72
CA TYR A 680 7.86 9.76 22.57
C TYR A 680 8.43 10.95 23.35
N TRP A 681 8.21 12.15 22.82
CA TRP A 681 8.36 13.42 23.54
C TRP A 681 7.21 14.35 23.19
N GLY A 682 6.75 15.14 24.16
CA GLY A 682 5.67 16.11 23.97
C GLY A 682 5.71 17.26 24.97
N TYR A 683 4.64 18.05 25.00
CA TYR A 683 4.59 19.34 25.70
C TYR A 683 4.39 19.20 27.21
N GLY A 684 5.45 19.40 27.99
CA GLY A 684 5.41 19.80 29.41
C GLY A 684 5.75 21.28 29.54
N SER A 685 5.13 22.01 30.48
CA SER A 685 5.03 23.48 30.55
C SER A 685 6.30 24.31 30.26
N ALA A 686 6.11 25.47 29.61
CA ALA A 686 7.15 26.44 29.23
C ALA A 686 7.69 27.36 30.36
N LEU A 687 7.53 27.02 31.65
CA LEU A 687 7.92 27.91 32.74
C LEU A 687 9.27 27.51 33.35
N ASN A 688 10.31 28.15 32.82
CA ASN A 688 11.66 28.31 33.39
C ASN A 688 12.66 27.15 33.28
N TYR A 689 12.92 26.58 32.11
CA TYR A 689 14.25 25.98 31.80
C TYR A 689 14.45 25.82 30.28
N PRO A 690 15.27 26.64 29.60
CA PRO A 690 15.63 26.42 28.20
C PRO A 690 16.83 25.47 28.03
N THR A 691 17.47 25.01 29.11
CA THR A 691 18.82 24.40 29.06
C THR A 691 18.94 23.01 29.68
N GLN A 692 17.86 22.44 30.23
CA GLN A 692 17.84 21.06 30.69
C GLN A 692 16.58 20.39 30.15
N ASP A 693 16.80 19.38 29.32
CA ASP A 693 15.83 18.41 28.85
C ASP A 693 15.29 17.68 30.09
N ASP A 694 14.09 18.08 30.52
CA ASP A 694 13.51 17.70 31.80
C ASP A 694 13.02 16.25 31.73
N ASN A 695 13.91 15.33 32.12
CA ASN A 695 13.68 13.91 32.34
C ASN A 695 12.71 13.62 33.52
N ALA A 696 11.96 14.61 34.02
CA ALA A 696 11.12 14.50 35.21
C ALA A 696 9.80 13.73 34.99
N HIS A 697 9.84 12.58 34.32
CA HIS A 697 8.67 11.70 34.22
C HIS A 697 8.87 10.26 34.73
N ASP A 698 9.98 9.96 35.41
CA ASP A 698 10.14 8.71 36.17
C ASP A 698 10.26 8.88 37.70
N GLN A 699 9.90 10.05 38.25
CA GLN A 699 9.93 10.28 39.70
C GLN A 699 8.50 10.37 40.27
N ALA A 700 7.89 9.20 40.47
CA ALA A 700 7.14 8.79 41.67
C ALA A 700 6.23 7.59 41.36
N ASP A 701 6.82 6.38 41.32
CA ASP A 701 6.16 5.22 41.90
C ASP A 701 6.13 5.45 43.42
N ASP A 702 4.93 5.63 43.97
CA ASP A 702 4.67 5.95 45.36
C ASP A 702 4.69 4.72 46.29
N ASN A 703 5.25 3.59 45.87
CA ASN A 703 5.43 2.43 46.74
C ASN A 703 6.79 2.36 47.46
N SER A 704 7.12 3.36 48.27
CA SER A 704 7.89 3.10 49.51
C SER A 704 7.77 4.23 50.55
N GLY A 705 6.98 3.97 51.60
CA GLY A 705 7.22 4.55 52.93
C GLY A 705 6.93 6.05 53.13
N ALA A 706 5.68 6.36 53.43
CA ALA A 706 5.25 7.32 54.46
C ALA A 706 6.08 8.61 54.68
N THR A 707 5.95 9.61 53.80
CA THR A 707 5.88 11.03 54.22
C THR A 707 5.02 11.83 53.22
N PRO A 708 4.09 12.70 53.67
CA PRO A 708 3.30 13.53 52.77
C PRO A 708 4.10 14.77 52.37
N SER A 709 4.61 14.81 51.13
CA SER A 709 5.09 16.07 50.54
C SER A 709 3.89 16.92 50.12
N THR A 710 4.02 18.21 50.39
CA THR A 710 3.00 19.26 50.32
C THR A 710 2.35 19.39 48.93
N PRO A 711 1.03 19.68 48.84
CA PRO A 711 0.36 19.91 47.57
C PRO A 711 0.91 21.16 46.88
N MET A 712 1.25 21.04 45.59
CA MET A 712 1.58 22.19 44.74
C MET A 712 0.46 23.25 44.80
N PRO A 713 0.82 24.55 44.75
CA PRO A 713 -0.15 25.65 44.81
C PRO A 713 -1.11 25.63 43.61
N THR A 714 -2.41 25.78 43.93
CA THR A 714 -3.61 26.02 43.09
C THR A 714 -3.37 27.06 41.98
N ASP A 715 -3.50 26.87 40.66
CA ASP A 715 -4.51 26.24 39.76
C ASP A 715 -3.96 26.19 38.29
N PRO A 716 -4.42 25.38 37.30
CA PRO A 716 -4.52 23.91 37.19
C PRO A 716 -3.62 23.30 36.06
N SER A 717 -2.85 22.26 36.42
CA SER A 717 -2.16 21.23 35.61
C SER A 717 -1.17 21.65 34.50
N PRO A 718 0.15 21.41 34.69
CA PRO A 718 1.02 21.02 33.58
C PRO A 718 0.41 19.79 32.92
N ARG A 719 0.24 19.78 31.60
CA ARG A 719 -0.17 18.57 30.89
C ARG A 719 0.98 17.58 30.94
N PRO A 720 0.73 16.30 31.25
CA PRO A 720 1.77 15.30 31.17
C PRO A 720 2.16 15.13 29.70
N GLY A 721 3.47 15.07 29.43
CA GLY A 721 3.95 14.65 28.12
C GLY A 721 3.46 13.22 27.78
N PRO A 722 3.51 12.81 26.50
CA PRO A 722 3.25 11.44 26.13
C PRO A 722 4.18 10.53 26.92
N ARG A 723 3.60 9.53 27.62
CA ARG A 723 4.40 8.59 28.40
C ARG A 723 5.09 7.61 27.48
N ASN A 724 6.39 7.46 27.69
CA ASN A 724 7.13 6.34 27.17
C ASN A 724 6.63 5.03 27.82
N PRO A 725 6.82 3.89 27.15
CA PRO A 725 6.52 2.60 27.76
C PRO A 725 7.29 2.42 29.06
N ALA A 726 6.58 2.10 30.15
CA ALA A 726 7.16 2.01 31.48
C ALA A 726 8.12 0.81 31.60
N PRO A 727 9.28 0.97 32.27
CA PRO A 727 10.11 -0.17 32.65
C PRO A 727 9.32 -1.06 33.63
N VAL A 728 9.14 -2.34 33.29
CA VAL A 728 8.38 -3.27 34.15
C VAL A 728 9.23 -3.68 35.36
N LEU A 729 8.75 -3.39 36.58
CA LEU A 729 9.34 -3.83 37.84
C LEU A 729 8.36 -4.74 38.63
N PRO A 730 8.82 -5.86 39.23
CA PRO A 730 10.14 -6.48 39.10
C PRO A 730 10.34 -7.12 37.72
N TYR A 731 11.60 -7.24 37.29
CA TYR A 731 12.03 -7.73 35.97
C TYR A 731 11.25 -8.94 35.46
N VAL A 732 10.67 -8.82 34.26
CA VAL A 732 10.07 -9.94 33.55
C VAL A 732 11.17 -10.69 32.81
N ALA A 733 11.27 -12.01 33.02
CA ALA A 733 12.29 -12.87 32.41
C ALA A 733 12.30 -12.88 30.87
N ASN A 734 11.27 -12.29 30.23
CA ASN A 734 11.14 -12.19 28.79
C ASN A 734 10.84 -10.74 28.37
N PRO A 735 11.80 -10.00 27.79
CA PRO A 735 11.59 -8.62 27.34
C PRO A 735 10.50 -8.47 26.27
N ALA A 736 10.09 -9.54 25.58
CA ALA A 736 8.96 -9.55 24.66
C ALA A 736 7.58 -9.32 25.33
N THR A 737 7.54 -9.18 26.66
CA THR A 737 6.33 -8.89 27.43
C THR A 737 6.19 -7.42 27.83
N ILE A 738 7.22 -6.59 27.61
CA ILE A 738 7.17 -5.15 27.88
C ILE A 738 6.48 -4.48 26.69
N PRO A 739 5.31 -3.83 26.86
CA PRO A 739 4.70 -3.07 25.79
C PRO A 739 5.70 -2.01 25.30
N GLY A 740 5.90 -1.87 23.99
CA GLY A 740 6.74 -0.79 23.47
C GLY A 740 8.27 -1.00 23.48
N ILE A 741 8.80 -2.11 24.02
CA ILE A 741 10.23 -2.46 23.95
C ILE A 741 10.40 -3.93 23.60
N ALA A 742 11.36 -4.26 22.73
CA ALA A 742 11.71 -5.63 22.41
C ALA A 742 13.24 -5.84 22.36
N PRO A 743 13.72 -7.02 22.80
CA PRO A 743 15.14 -7.31 22.75
C PRO A 743 15.57 -7.46 21.29
N TYR A 744 16.80 -7.04 21.00
CA TYR A 744 17.41 -7.16 19.67
C TYR A 744 17.78 -8.62 19.32
N ASP A 745 17.44 -9.61 20.16
CA ASP A 745 17.84 -11.02 20.04
C ASP A 745 17.30 -11.71 18.76
N ARG A 746 16.18 -11.23 18.20
CA ARG A 746 15.66 -11.66 16.90
C ARG A 746 16.61 -11.32 15.72
N MET A 747 17.66 -10.52 15.96
CA MET A 747 18.72 -10.24 14.97
C MET A 747 19.96 -11.13 15.15
N GLY A 748 19.95 -12.06 16.12
CA GLY A 748 21.02 -13.03 16.37
C GLY A 748 22.17 -12.48 17.22
N ASN A 749 22.64 -13.26 18.19
CA ASN A 749 23.61 -12.84 19.22
C ASN A 749 25.04 -12.60 18.70
N THR A 750 25.36 -12.85 17.42
CA THR A 750 26.76 -12.84 16.96
C THR A 750 27.05 -12.29 15.56
N ASP A 751 26.10 -11.89 14.71
CA ASP A 751 26.49 -11.24 13.45
C ASP A 751 25.40 -10.44 12.71
N VAL A 752 24.99 -9.31 13.28
CA VAL A 752 24.02 -8.39 12.65
C VAL A 752 24.55 -7.76 11.36
N SER A 753 25.87 -7.82 11.12
CA SER A 753 26.51 -7.29 9.91
C SER A 753 26.30 -8.13 8.66
N GLN A 754 25.84 -9.36 8.84
CA GLN A 754 25.61 -10.34 7.78
C GLN A 754 24.14 -10.47 7.36
N ARG A 755 23.24 -9.71 7.99
CA ARG A 755 21.79 -9.80 7.78
C ARG A 755 21.25 -8.49 7.20
N GLU A 756 20.25 -8.62 6.35
CA GLU A 756 19.43 -7.51 5.86
C GLU A 756 18.05 -7.63 6.53
N PHE A 757 17.45 -6.52 6.92
CA PHE A 757 16.19 -6.52 7.66
C PHE A 757 15.10 -5.77 6.90
N HIS A 758 13.90 -6.32 6.94
CA HIS A 758 12.67 -5.67 6.50
C HIS A 758 12.00 -5.05 7.72
N ALA A 759 11.86 -3.73 7.76
CA ALA A 759 11.22 -3.01 8.84
C ALA A 759 9.92 -2.37 8.37
N ARG A 760 8.88 -2.46 9.20
CA ARG A 760 7.61 -1.80 8.95
C ARG A 760 7.08 -1.13 10.21
N LEU A 761 6.66 0.12 10.06
CA LEU A 761 5.94 0.88 11.06
C LEU A 761 4.52 1.17 10.58
N GLU A 762 3.53 0.88 11.41
CA GLU A 762 2.17 1.39 11.25
C GLU A 762 1.85 2.34 12.40
N VAL A 763 1.45 3.56 12.04
CA VAL A 763 0.97 4.57 12.99
C VAL A 763 -0.48 4.86 12.66
N THR A 764 -1.37 4.65 13.63
CA THR A 764 -2.78 5.03 13.55
C THR A 764 -3.03 6.19 14.50
N ARG A 765 -3.76 7.20 14.05
CA ARG A 765 -4.09 8.40 14.80
C ARG A 765 -5.60 8.48 15.02
N THR A 766 -5.99 8.82 16.23
CA THR A 766 -7.37 9.14 16.60
C THR A 766 -7.43 10.54 17.19
N PHE A 767 -8.08 11.46 16.49
CA PHE A 767 -8.23 12.83 16.98
C PHE A 767 -9.50 12.93 17.81
N THR A 768 -9.37 13.45 19.02
CA THR A 768 -10.52 13.77 19.88
C THR A 768 -10.75 15.27 19.77
N ALA A 769 -11.76 15.68 18.99
CA ALA A 769 -12.19 17.07 18.92
C ALA A 769 -12.77 17.48 20.28
N PRO A 770 -12.13 18.42 21.00
CA PRO A 770 -12.57 18.76 22.34
C PRO A 770 -13.67 19.83 22.30
N VAL A 771 -14.40 19.98 23.41
CA VAL A 771 -15.31 21.13 23.60
C VAL A 771 -14.51 22.42 23.80
N ASP A 772 -13.35 22.32 24.45
CA ASP A 772 -12.36 23.38 24.63
C ASP A 772 -11.08 23.00 23.88
N ALA A 773 -10.60 23.86 22.98
CA ALA A 773 -9.38 23.60 22.21
C ALA A 773 -8.15 23.28 23.08
N LYS A 774 -8.14 23.77 24.33
CA LYS A 774 -7.20 23.32 25.35
C LYS A 774 -7.19 21.80 25.34
N ASP A 775 -8.28 21.11 25.62
CA ASP A 775 -8.33 19.65 25.85
C ASP A 775 -8.18 18.76 24.60
N GLY A 776 -7.78 19.33 23.47
CA GLY A 776 -7.53 18.59 22.23
C GLY A 776 -6.43 17.57 22.43
N THR A 777 -6.69 16.34 21.98
CA THR A 777 -5.73 15.24 22.07
C THR A 777 -5.73 14.41 20.80
N THR A 778 -4.54 13.96 20.43
CA THR A 778 -4.30 12.94 19.41
C THR A 778 -3.86 11.66 20.10
N GLY A 779 -4.70 10.63 20.04
CA GLY A 779 -4.30 9.27 20.35
C GLY A 779 -3.42 8.73 19.23
N VAL A 780 -2.29 8.13 19.57
CA VAL A 780 -1.36 7.52 18.62
C VAL A 780 -1.16 6.07 19.00
N GLN A 781 -1.47 5.16 18.07
CA GLN A 781 -1.15 3.74 18.18
C GLN A 781 0.01 3.41 17.24
N VAL A 782 1.06 2.83 17.79
CA VAL A 782 2.28 2.47 17.07
C VAL A 782 2.44 0.96 17.09
N GLN A 783 2.63 0.38 15.91
CA GLN A 783 2.94 -1.04 15.76
C GLN A 783 4.12 -1.20 14.80
N PHE A 784 5.12 -1.97 15.24
CA PHE A 784 6.37 -2.15 14.51
C PHE A 784 6.69 -3.64 14.33
N TRP A 785 7.12 -4.00 13.13
CA TRP A 785 7.55 -5.34 12.78
C TRP A 785 8.94 -5.28 12.14
N ILE A 786 9.72 -6.32 12.40
CA ILE A 786 10.99 -6.56 11.74
C ILE A 786 11.09 -8.03 11.38
N GLU A 787 11.54 -8.31 10.15
CA GLU A 787 11.80 -9.66 9.67
C GLU A 787 13.21 -9.70 9.04
N PRO A 788 14.07 -10.65 9.45
CA PRO A 788 15.35 -10.85 8.78
C PRO A 788 15.14 -11.43 7.38
N HIS A 789 15.75 -10.81 6.38
CA HIS A 789 15.94 -11.39 5.07
C HIS A 789 17.10 -12.39 5.10
N SER A 790 16.97 -13.53 4.42
CA SER A 790 18.02 -14.55 4.38
C SER A 790 19.21 -14.13 3.51
N ALA A 791 20.03 -13.21 4.00
CA ALA A 791 21.37 -13.01 3.48
C ALA A 791 22.36 -13.97 4.18
N LYS A 792 23.41 -14.38 3.47
CA LYS A 792 24.52 -15.17 4.01
C LYS A 792 25.83 -14.57 3.55
N SER A 793 26.79 -14.47 4.45
CA SER A 793 28.15 -14.03 4.12
C SER A 793 28.78 -14.97 3.11
N ILE A 794 29.47 -14.40 2.14
CA ILE A 794 30.24 -15.13 1.14
C ILE A 794 31.64 -15.36 1.70
N SER A 795 31.97 -16.62 1.98
CA SER A 795 33.28 -17.04 2.48
C SER A 795 34.28 -17.25 1.35
N ALA A 796 33.82 -17.64 0.17
CA ALA A 796 34.67 -17.83 -1.01
C ALA A 796 33.91 -17.56 -2.31
N MET A 797 34.63 -17.06 -3.31
CA MET A 797 34.14 -16.90 -4.69
C MET A 797 35.22 -17.29 -5.69
N THR A 798 34.82 -18.04 -6.71
CA THR A 798 35.70 -18.47 -7.81
C THR A 798 35.04 -18.20 -9.15
N TYR A 799 35.67 -17.35 -9.95
CA TYR A 799 35.26 -17.11 -11.33
C TYR A 799 35.70 -18.28 -12.22
N ASN A 800 34.78 -18.84 -12.98
CA ASN A 800 35.01 -19.89 -13.96
C ASN A 800 34.75 -19.32 -15.36
N ALA A 801 35.78 -19.37 -16.21
CA ALA A 801 35.66 -18.93 -17.60
C ALA A 801 34.72 -19.87 -18.38
N GLY A 802 33.87 -19.31 -19.23
CA GLY A 802 32.88 -20.04 -20.03
C GLY A 802 32.08 -19.09 -20.93
N SER A 803 31.10 -19.63 -21.65
CA SER A 803 30.14 -18.87 -22.47
C SER A 803 28.73 -19.43 -22.26
N PRO A 804 27.94 -18.89 -21.31
CA PRO A 804 28.29 -17.78 -20.39
C PRO A 804 29.27 -18.20 -19.28
N PRO A 805 30.06 -17.26 -18.71
CA PRO A 805 30.90 -17.53 -17.55
C PRO A 805 30.08 -17.72 -16.28
N THR A 806 30.65 -18.40 -15.28
CA THR A 806 29.98 -18.67 -13.99
C THR A 806 30.84 -18.29 -12.80
N LEU A 807 30.18 -18.01 -11.67
CA LEU A 807 30.81 -17.69 -10.40
C LEU A 807 30.39 -18.75 -9.37
N THR A 808 31.33 -19.58 -8.91
CA THR A 808 31.07 -20.47 -7.78
C THR A 808 31.15 -19.66 -6.49
N VAL A 809 30.06 -19.63 -5.73
CA VAL A 809 29.92 -18.89 -4.47
C VAL A 809 29.73 -19.90 -3.35
N THR A 810 30.51 -19.74 -2.27
CA THR A 810 30.31 -20.48 -1.02
C THR A 810 29.96 -19.51 0.09
N VAL A 811 28.91 -19.84 0.84
CA VAL A 811 28.41 -19.01 1.94
C VAL A 811 28.75 -19.61 3.30
N THR A 812 28.79 -18.77 4.33
CA THR A 812 28.84 -19.19 5.74
C THR A 812 27.42 -19.46 6.23
N PRO A 813 27.11 -20.68 6.72
CA PRO A 813 25.82 -20.98 7.30
C PRO A 813 25.53 -20.12 8.54
N ILE A 814 24.26 -19.75 8.71
CA ILE A 814 23.79 -19.05 9.90
C ILE A 814 22.80 -19.97 10.61
N ASP A 815 23.04 -20.26 11.89
CA ASP A 815 22.21 -21.15 12.71
C ASP A 815 22.04 -22.55 12.07
N GLY A 816 23.07 -23.03 11.37
CA GLY A 816 23.06 -24.31 10.64
C GLY A 816 22.33 -24.29 9.29
N VAL A 817 21.78 -23.16 8.88
CA VAL A 817 21.06 -22.99 7.60
C VAL A 817 21.97 -22.34 6.55
N GLY A 818 22.09 -23.01 5.40
CA GLY A 818 22.87 -22.56 4.25
C GLY A 818 22.20 -21.44 3.44
N HIS A 819 22.44 -21.37 2.12
CA HIS A 819 21.95 -20.25 1.29
C HIS A 819 20.44 -20.27 1.02
N GLY A 820 19.77 -21.43 1.14
CA GLY A 820 18.32 -21.54 0.96
C GLY A 820 17.82 -21.26 -0.46
N LEU A 821 18.66 -21.49 -1.47
CA LEU A 821 18.33 -21.32 -2.89
C LEU A 821 17.97 -22.68 -3.48
N SER A 822 17.12 -22.67 -4.48
CA SER A 822 16.87 -23.76 -5.43
C SER A 822 17.52 -23.45 -6.78
N THR A 823 17.84 -24.48 -7.57
CA THR A 823 18.35 -24.27 -8.93
C THR A 823 17.30 -23.56 -9.77
N GLY A 824 17.68 -22.45 -10.41
CA GLY A 824 16.79 -21.55 -11.15
C GLY A 824 16.41 -20.28 -10.39
N ASP A 825 16.63 -20.23 -9.08
CA ASP A 825 16.41 -19.00 -8.30
C ASP A 825 17.35 -17.88 -8.76
N THR A 826 16.92 -16.64 -8.59
CA THR A 826 17.83 -15.48 -8.75
C THR A 826 18.48 -15.17 -7.41
N VAL A 827 19.81 -15.12 -7.38
CA VAL A 827 20.60 -14.67 -6.23
C VAL A 827 21.05 -13.23 -6.44
N VAL A 828 21.00 -12.44 -5.38
CA VAL A 828 21.52 -11.07 -5.33
C VAL A 828 22.85 -11.11 -4.57
N ILE A 829 23.95 -10.78 -5.26
CA ILE A 829 25.27 -10.61 -4.67
C ILE A 829 25.52 -9.13 -4.42
N LYS A 830 25.86 -8.78 -3.17
CA LYS A 830 26.12 -7.40 -2.74
C LYS A 830 27.45 -7.31 -1.98
N ASP A 831 28.09 -6.14 -2.10
CA ASP A 831 29.32 -5.77 -1.39
C ASP A 831 30.54 -6.67 -1.67
N ALA A 832 30.51 -7.39 -2.79
CA ALA A 832 31.67 -8.09 -3.29
C ALA A 832 32.75 -7.12 -3.75
N VAL A 833 33.98 -7.46 -3.37
CA VAL A 833 35.20 -6.75 -3.79
C VAL A 833 36.06 -7.75 -4.57
N PRO A 834 36.32 -7.52 -5.87
CA PRO A 834 35.95 -6.35 -6.67
C PRO A 834 34.44 -6.23 -6.98
N ALA A 835 33.98 -4.99 -7.19
CA ALA A 835 32.56 -4.68 -7.38
C ALA A 835 31.91 -5.34 -8.61
N GLY A 836 32.70 -5.81 -9.58
CA GLY A 836 32.20 -6.50 -10.78
C GLY A 836 31.51 -7.84 -10.52
N TYR A 837 31.59 -8.37 -9.28
CA TYR A 837 30.82 -9.54 -8.85
C TYR A 837 29.42 -9.21 -8.32
N ASN A 838 29.10 -7.93 -8.11
CA ASN A 838 27.79 -7.53 -7.58
C ASN A 838 26.73 -7.51 -8.67
N GLY A 839 25.55 -8.02 -8.37
CA GLY A 839 24.45 -8.08 -9.30
C GLY A 839 23.41 -9.12 -8.95
N GLU A 840 22.45 -9.29 -9.85
CA GLU A 840 21.42 -10.33 -9.76
C GLU A 840 21.72 -11.39 -10.82
N TYR A 841 21.78 -12.66 -10.41
CA TYR A 841 22.20 -13.74 -11.27
C TYR A 841 21.33 -14.99 -11.07
N PRO A 842 21.05 -15.77 -12.13
CA PRO A 842 20.48 -17.11 -11.98
C PRO A 842 21.46 -18.02 -11.22
N ALA A 843 20.95 -18.76 -10.23
CA ALA A 843 21.72 -19.68 -9.40
C ALA A 843 21.49 -21.14 -9.79
N THR A 844 22.54 -21.95 -9.81
CA THR A 844 22.47 -23.42 -9.87
C THR A 844 23.11 -23.98 -8.60
N VAL A 845 22.32 -24.68 -7.80
CA VAL A 845 22.72 -25.19 -6.48
C VAL A 845 23.71 -26.34 -6.64
N ILE A 846 24.79 -26.31 -5.85
CA ILE A 846 25.76 -27.41 -5.76
C ILE A 846 25.45 -28.24 -4.51
N ASP A 847 25.36 -27.57 -3.36
CA ASP A 847 25.03 -28.15 -2.05
C ASP A 847 24.35 -27.09 -1.16
N ALA A 848 24.15 -27.35 0.12
CA ALA A 848 23.47 -26.40 1.02
C ALA A 848 24.20 -25.05 1.17
N ASN A 849 25.51 -25.03 0.96
CA ASN A 849 26.40 -23.89 1.25
C ASN A 849 27.03 -23.31 -0.01
N SER A 850 26.94 -23.99 -1.15
CA SER A 850 27.57 -23.57 -2.40
C SER A 850 26.62 -23.62 -3.59
N PHE A 851 26.74 -22.63 -4.46
CA PHE A 851 26.01 -22.56 -5.73
C PHE A 851 26.90 -21.93 -6.82
N THR A 852 26.50 -22.05 -8.07
CA THR A 852 27.06 -21.27 -9.18
C THR A 852 26.09 -20.17 -9.59
N ALA A 853 26.59 -18.97 -9.84
CA ALA A 853 25.84 -17.85 -10.40
C ALA A 853 26.22 -17.66 -11.87
N THR A 854 25.25 -17.61 -12.78
CA THR A 854 25.50 -17.38 -14.21
C THR A 854 25.65 -15.89 -14.49
N LEU A 855 26.83 -15.49 -14.97
CA LEU A 855 27.12 -14.09 -15.30
C LEU A 855 26.68 -13.78 -16.75
N PRO A 856 26.42 -12.50 -17.10
CA PRO A 856 26.15 -12.10 -18.48
C PRO A 856 27.26 -12.55 -19.45
N ASN A 857 26.89 -12.85 -20.70
CA ASN A 857 27.87 -13.26 -21.69
C ASN A 857 28.88 -12.14 -21.97
N GLY A 858 30.16 -12.49 -22.10
CA GLY A 858 31.25 -11.52 -22.26
C GLY A 858 31.71 -10.82 -20.97
N THR A 859 31.18 -11.18 -19.80
CA THR A 859 31.69 -10.67 -18.51
C THR A 859 33.16 -11.04 -18.35
N ALA A 860 34.04 -10.04 -18.24
CA ALA A 860 35.46 -10.26 -17.96
C ALA A 860 35.67 -10.66 -16.49
N ASN A 861 36.72 -11.43 -16.19
CA ASN A 861 37.08 -11.79 -14.82
C ASN A 861 37.34 -10.52 -13.99
N PRO A 862 36.53 -10.20 -12.96
CA PRO A 862 36.70 -8.99 -12.16
C PRO A 862 37.98 -8.94 -11.32
N GLY A 863 38.63 -10.09 -11.10
CA GLY A 863 39.82 -10.22 -10.25
C GLY A 863 39.60 -11.15 -9.05
N ARG A 864 40.59 -11.26 -8.16
CA ARG A 864 40.50 -12.15 -6.99
C ARG A 864 39.55 -11.57 -5.93
N TYR A 865 38.59 -12.37 -5.45
CA TYR A 865 37.69 -11.95 -4.38
C TYR A 865 38.45 -11.67 -3.07
N ILE A 866 38.06 -10.59 -2.40
CA ILE A 866 38.54 -10.22 -1.07
C ILE A 866 37.41 -10.50 -0.07
N SER A 867 37.60 -11.48 0.81
CA SER A 867 36.59 -11.89 1.79
C SER A 867 36.62 -11.08 3.08
N ALA A 868 37.76 -10.48 3.42
CA ALA A 868 37.91 -9.60 4.57
C ALA A 868 39.11 -8.66 4.40
N ILE A 869 39.03 -7.49 5.03
CA ILE A 869 40.18 -6.63 5.29
C ILE A 869 40.16 -6.27 6.77
N THR A 870 41.21 -6.63 7.49
CA THR A 870 41.36 -6.31 8.91
C THR A 870 42.44 -5.27 9.10
N TRP A 871 42.15 -4.29 9.96
CA TRP A 871 43.10 -3.26 10.35
C TRP A 871 43.81 -3.67 11.64
N THR A 872 45.11 -3.42 11.69
CA THR A 872 45.94 -3.60 12.88
C THR A 872 46.79 -2.36 13.07
N LYS A 873 46.76 -1.80 14.28
CA LYS A 873 47.73 -0.79 14.70
C LYS A 873 49.08 -1.44 14.96
N ILE A 874 50.14 -0.98 14.31
CA ILE A 874 51.50 -1.46 14.57
C ILE A 874 52.25 -0.45 15.44
N ASP A 875 52.31 0.82 15.05
CA ASP A 875 52.89 1.90 15.85
C ASP A 875 52.17 3.25 15.66
N PHE A 876 52.85 4.38 15.89
CA PHE A 876 52.28 5.73 15.77
C PHE A 876 52.21 6.26 14.34
N PHE A 877 52.91 5.66 13.37
CA PHE A 877 53.03 6.16 12.00
C PHE A 877 52.79 5.10 10.92
N THR A 878 52.67 3.82 11.30
CA THR A 878 52.45 2.71 10.38
C THR A 878 51.27 1.86 10.83
N ASP A 879 50.13 2.06 10.17
CA ASP A 879 49.00 1.15 10.25
C ASP A 879 49.12 0.09 9.15
N GLN A 880 48.45 -1.05 9.33
CA GLN A 880 48.49 -2.13 8.36
C GLN A 880 47.10 -2.69 8.07
N ALA A 881 46.81 -2.87 6.78
CA ALA A 881 45.70 -3.69 6.33
C ALA A 881 46.17 -5.13 6.10
N THR A 882 45.48 -6.11 6.67
CA THR A 882 45.60 -7.52 6.29
C THR A 882 44.39 -7.87 5.43
N VAL A 883 44.64 -8.17 4.17
CA VAL A 883 43.62 -8.57 3.20
C VAL A 883 43.56 -10.08 3.15
N THR A 884 42.37 -10.65 3.34
CA THR A 884 42.10 -12.07 3.12
C THR A 884 41.58 -12.27 1.70
N SER A 885 42.38 -12.94 0.88
CA SER A 885 42.06 -13.29 -0.50
C SER A 885 42.74 -14.63 -0.82
N ALA A 886 41.95 -15.69 -0.92
CA ALA A 886 42.48 -17.04 -1.10
C ALA A 886 43.19 -17.20 -2.44
N ASN A 887 44.36 -17.85 -2.44
CA ASN A 887 45.15 -18.16 -3.64
C ASN A 887 45.37 -16.94 -4.56
N HIS A 888 45.73 -15.79 -3.96
CA HIS A 888 45.83 -14.52 -4.69
C HIS A 888 46.97 -14.48 -5.73
N GLY A 889 48.00 -15.34 -5.59
CA GLY A 889 49.09 -15.46 -6.57
C GLY A 889 50.01 -14.23 -6.67
N LEU A 890 50.10 -13.45 -5.58
CA LEU A 890 50.88 -12.22 -5.51
C LEU A 890 52.21 -12.50 -4.80
N ILE A 891 53.23 -11.69 -5.09
CA ILE A 891 54.52 -11.70 -4.40
C ILE A 891 54.75 -10.37 -3.67
N ASN A 892 55.67 -10.35 -2.68
CA ASN A 892 56.04 -9.10 -1.98
C ASN A 892 56.60 -8.07 -2.97
N GLY A 893 56.23 -6.80 -2.77
CA GLY A 893 56.61 -5.70 -3.67
C GLY A 893 55.67 -5.49 -4.86
N ASN A 894 54.73 -6.41 -5.14
CA ASN A 894 53.69 -6.16 -6.14
C ASN A 894 52.85 -4.94 -5.76
N SER A 895 52.44 -4.18 -6.78
CA SER A 895 51.42 -3.13 -6.63
C SER A 895 50.04 -3.72 -6.90
N ILE A 896 49.08 -3.46 -6.02
CA ILE A 896 47.68 -3.88 -6.16
C ILE A 896 46.76 -2.68 -6.15
N THR A 897 45.61 -2.79 -6.82
CA THR A 897 44.55 -1.79 -6.75
C THR A 897 43.33 -2.42 -6.11
N ILE A 898 42.85 -1.83 -5.01
CA ILE A 898 41.58 -2.18 -4.37
C ILE A 898 40.55 -1.13 -4.76
N ALA A 899 39.37 -1.59 -5.19
CA ALA A 899 38.25 -0.74 -5.54
C ALA A 899 36.94 -1.36 -5.07
N GLY A 900 36.05 -0.54 -4.51
CA GLY A 900 34.73 -0.96 -4.01
C GLY A 900 34.74 -1.53 -2.59
N ALA A 901 35.88 -1.50 -1.88
CA ALA A 901 35.93 -1.85 -0.46
C ALA A 901 35.19 -0.81 0.40
N ILE A 902 34.54 -1.31 1.46
CA ILE A 902 33.85 -0.51 2.47
C ILE A 902 34.31 -1.02 3.83
N PRO A 903 35.06 -0.24 4.63
CA PRO A 903 35.36 1.19 4.50
C PRO A 903 36.18 1.57 3.25
N THR A 904 35.94 2.78 2.72
CA THR A 904 36.54 3.23 1.45
C THR A 904 38.04 3.48 1.51
N GLU A 905 38.59 3.59 2.72
CA GLU A 905 40.00 3.78 3.07
C GLU A 905 40.91 2.69 2.54
N TYR A 906 40.37 1.49 2.35
CA TYR A 906 41.14 0.38 1.81
C TYR A 906 41.29 0.45 0.28
N ASN A 907 40.52 1.32 -0.39
CA ASN A 907 40.63 1.51 -1.83
C ASN A 907 41.91 2.27 -2.20
N GLY A 908 42.30 2.18 -3.47
CA GLY A 908 43.51 2.82 -4.00
C GLY A 908 44.58 1.81 -4.39
N THR A 909 45.73 2.34 -4.78
CA THR A 909 46.87 1.55 -5.24
C THR A 909 47.89 1.42 -4.11
N HIS A 910 48.21 0.19 -3.73
CA HIS A 910 49.04 -0.15 -2.58
C HIS A 910 50.19 -1.08 -2.94
N ALA A 911 51.34 -0.93 -2.29
CA ALA A 911 52.46 -1.86 -2.41
C ALA A 911 52.38 -2.94 -1.33
N ILE A 912 52.50 -4.22 -1.73
CA ILE A 912 52.42 -5.35 -0.80
C ILE A 912 53.71 -5.46 0.02
N THR A 913 53.56 -5.50 1.34
CA THR A 913 54.68 -5.62 2.30
C THR A 913 54.85 -7.03 2.85
N TRP A 914 53.80 -7.86 2.82
CA TRP A 914 53.84 -9.25 3.28
C TRP A 914 52.76 -10.10 2.61
N ILE A 915 53.00 -11.41 2.48
CA ILE A 915 52.07 -12.40 1.92
C ILE A 915 52.07 -13.73 2.67
N SER A 916 50.97 -14.46 2.48
CA SER A 916 50.82 -15.91 2.66
C SER A 916 50.10 -16.48 1.43
N ALA A 917 49.67 -17.75 1.45
CA ALA A 917 48.86 -18.29 0.35
C ALA A 917 47.46 -17.64 0.23
N ASN A 918 46.89 -17.15 1.35
CA ASN A 918 45.50 -16.72 1.44
C ASN A 918 45.32 -15.29 1.95
N SER A 919 46.40 -14.56 2.16
CA SER A 919 46.33 -13.20 2.69
C SER A 919 47.58 -12.42 2.35
N TYR A 920 47.43 -11.12 2.17
CA TYR A 920 48.53 -10.19 1.95
C TYR A 920 48.33 -8.92 2.78
N ARG A 921 49.40 -8.14 2.95
CA ARG A 921 49.37 -6.91 3.75
C ARG A 921 49.94 -5.74 2.96
N PHE A 922 49.44 -4.55 3.28
CA PHE A 922 50.00 -3.28 2.81
C PHE A 922 49.94 -2.25 3.94
N GLY A 923 50.83 -1.25 3.86
CA GLY A 923 50.88 -0.15 4.81
C GLY A 923 49.74 0.83 4.56
N LEU A 924 49.16 1.34 5.64
CA LEU A 924 48.15 2.38 5.64
C LEU A 924 48.77 3.63 6.26
N GLU A 925 48.72 4.75 5.54
CA GLU A 925 49.04 6.08 6.08
C GLU A 925 47.78 6.67 6.72
N LEU A 926 47.24 5.99 7.75
CA LEU A 926 46.05 6.43 8.47
C LEU A 926 46.42 6.82 9.90
N ASN A 927 45.71 7.83 10.44
CA ASN A 927 45.80 8.24 11.84
C ASN A 927 44.54 7.82 12.63
N TYR A 928 43.75 6.85 12.12
CA TYR A 928 42.47 6.41 12.69
C TYR A 928 42.18 4.93 12.42
N GLN A 929 41.22 4.35 13.16
CA GLN A 929 40.80 2.96 13.00
C GLN A 929 39.66 2.84 11.97
N PRO A 930 39.92 2.45 10.71
CA PRO A 930 38.85 2.26 9.71
C PRO A 930 37.89 1.12 10.09
N GLY A 931 38.33 0.17 10.91
CA GLY A 931 37.57 -1.03 11.27
C GLY A 931 37.64 -2.12 10.20
N THR A 932 37.01 -3.26 10.45
CA THR A 932 37.06 -4.41 9.52
C THR A 932 36.07 -4.25 8.37
N MET A 933 36.49 -4.60 7.16
CA MET A 933 35.56 -4.76 6.04
C MET A 933 34.68 -5.99 6.28
N ALA A 934 33.35 -5.82 6.23
CA ALA A 934 32.41 -6.92 6.30
C ALA A 934 32.45 -7.75 5.00
N PRO A 935 32.22 -9.07 5.07
CA PRO A 935 32.16 -9.91 3.87
C PRO A 935 30.98 -9.51 2.97
N ALA A 936 31.14 -9.81 1.68
CA ALA A 936 30.05 -9.75 0.72
C ALA A 936 28.92 -10.69 1.14
N ILE A 937 27.70 -10.43 0.67
CA ILE A 937 26.54 -11.27 0.97
C ILE A 937 25.90 -11.79 -0.31
N ALA A 938 25.33 -12.98 -0.19
CA ALA A 938 24.40 -13.55 -1.15
C ALA A 938 23.03 -13.68 -0.48
N ALA A 939 21.98 -13.24 -1.16
CA ALA A 939 20.60 -13.39 -0.72
C ALA A 939 19.72 -13.87 -1.88
N PRO A 940 18.69 -14.70 -1.64
CA PRO A 940 17.67 -14.93 -2.64
C PRO A 940 17.00 -13.61 -3.01
N LYS A 941 16.65 -13.43 -4.28
CA LYS A 941 15.83 -12.30 -4.73
C LYS A 941 14.40 -12.42 -4.22
N ALA A 942 13.89 -13.65 -4.13
CA ALA A 942 12.56 -13.94 -3.64
C ALA A 942 12.44 -13.62 -2.14
N LEU A 943 11.46 -12.80 -1.79
CA LEU A 943 11.17 -12.44 -0.42
C LEU A 943 10.29 -13.50 0.25
N THR A 944 10.43 -13.65 1.57
CA THR A 944 9.51 -14.50 2.35
C THR A 944 8.09 -13.91 2.30
N PRO A 945 7.01 -14.71 2.49
CA PRO A 945 5.64 -14.20 2.52
C PRO A 945 5.46 -13.04 3.51
N ARG A 946 6.13 -13.11 4.67
CA ARG A 946 6.10 -12.02 5.66
C ARG A 946 6.87 -10.78 5.18
N ALA A 947 8.03 -10.92 4.55
CA ALA A 947 8.74 -9.77 3.98
C ALA A 947 7.93 -9.10 2.86
N ILE A 948 7.20 -9.86 2.04
CA ILE A 948 6.25 -9.34 1.04
C ILE A 948 5.12 -8.56 1.74
N ALA A 949 4.52 -9.13 2.79
CA ALA A 949 3.49 -8.46 3.58
C ALA A 949 4.02 -7.15 4.19
N LEU A 950 5.23 -7.16 4.74
CA LEU A 950 5.86 -5.97 5.33
C LEU A 950 6.07 -4.85 4.30
N ALA A 951 6.54 -5.20 3.09
CA ALA A 951 6.78 -4.24 2.02
C ALA A 951 5.49 -3.61 1.44
N ASN A 952 4.33 -4.25 1.63
CA ASN A 952 3.05 -3.74 1.11
C ASN A 952 2.38 -2.75 2.07
N THR A 953 2.72 -1.47 1.98
CA THR A 953 2.19 -0.42 2.87
C THR A 953 0.72 -0.03 2.59
N THR A 954 0.09 -0.57 1.53
CA THR A 954 -1.28 -0.17 1.13
C THR A 954 -2.38 -0.74 2.01
N ARG A 955 -2.11 -1.82 2.75
CA ARG A 955 -3.05 -2.49 3.68
C ARG A 955 -2.39 -2.72 5.04
N PRO A 956 -3.13 -2.78 6.16
CA PRO A 956 -2.54 -3.04 7.46
C PRO A 956 -2.01 -4.48 7.57
N MET A 957 -1.00 -4.71 8.41
CA MET A 957 -0.44 -6.05 8.66
C MET A 957 -1.49 -7.05 9.15
N SER A 958 -2.51 -6.60 9.88
CA SER A 958 -3.62 -7.45 10.34
C SER A 958 -4.42 -8.09 9.20
N VAL A 959 -4.37 -7.52 7.99
CA VAL A 959 -5.01 -8.07 6.79
C VAL A 959 -4.01 -8.90 5.96
N LEU A 960 -2.75 -8.46 5.88
CA LEU A 960 -1.74 -9.09 5.03
C LEU A 960 -1.12 -10.35 5.63
N ASP A 961 -0.90 -10.36 6.94
CA ASP A 961 -0.44 -11.52 7.71
C ASP A 961 -1.03 -11.41 9.12
N ALA A 962 -2.26 -11.90 9.28
CA ALA A 962 -2.97 -11.88 10.56
C ALA A 962 -2.23 -12.65 11.69
N THR A 963 -1.26 -13.50 11.34
CA THR A 963 -0.45 -14.25 12.32
C THR A 963 0.78 -13.47 12.78
N ALA A 964 1.20 -12.44 12.04
CA ALA A 964 2.34 -11.60 12.38
C ALA A 964 2.01 -10.64 13.52
N LYS A 965 2.41 -11.02 14.74
CA LYS A 965 2.38 -10.10 15.88
C LYS A 965 3.46 -9.03 15.74
N PRO A 966 3.14 -7.74 16.04
CA PRO A 966 4.15 -6.70 16.07
C PRO A 966 5.25 -7.07 17.07
N LEU A 967 6.49 -6.78 16.70
CA LEU A 967 7.62 -6.88 17.62
C LEU A 967 7.45 -5.85 18.74
N VAL A 968 7.05 -4.63 18.37
CA VAL A 968 6.82 -3.55 19.32
C VAL A 968 5.45 -2.94 19.08
N SER A 969 4.68 -2.75 20.17
CA SER A 969 3.36 -2.11 20.12
C SER A 969 3.16 -1.21 21.33
N HIS A 970 2.75 0.04 21.12
CA HIS A 970 2.46 0.99 22.19
C HIS A 970 1.39 2.00 21.77
N ALA A 971 0.70 2.59 22.74
CA ALA A 971 -0.24 3.67 22.52
C ALA A 971 0.10 4.86 23.43
N ALA A 972 0.08 6.07 22.87
CA ALA A 972 0.33 7.29 23.60
C ALA A 972 -0.74 8.34 23.30
N THR A 973 -0.93 9.27 24.23
CA THR A 973 -1.78 10.46 24.03
C THR A 973 -0.87 11.67 23.87
N ILE A 974 -1.08 12.44 22.80
CA ILE A 974 -0.36 13.67 22.53
C ILE A 974 -1.36 14.82 22.62
N TYR A 975 -1.12 15.76 23.53
CA TYR A 975 -1.97 16.93 23.70
C TYR A 975 -1.72 17.98 22.62
N ASP A 976 -2.74 18.76 22.30
CA ASP A 976 -2.64 19.92 21.43
C ASP A 976 -1.66 20.95 22.00
N GLU A 977 -0.94 21.59 21.09
CA GLU A 977 0.15 22.50 21.40
C GLU A 977 -0.40 23.88 21.79
N GLN A 978 -0.04 24.34 22.98
CA GLN A 978 -0.28 25.71 23.42
C GLN A 978 0.66 26.68 22.69
N LYS A 979 0.11 27.77 22.16
CA LYS A 979 0.80 28.79 21.35
C LYS A 979 0.78 30.13 22.10
N SER A 980 0.58 31.23 21.38
CA SER A 980 0.48 32.57 21.96
C SER A 980 -0.76 32.74 22.84
N ALA A 981 -0.72 33.71 23.75
CA ALA A 981 -1.92 34.15 24.45
C ALA A 981 -2.96 34.68 23.44
N CYS A 982 -4.23 34.47 23.76
CA CYS A 982 -5.38 35.01 23.06
C CYS A 982 -6.33 35.64 24.06
N ALA A 983 -7.26 36.44 23.57
CA ALA A 983 -8.42 36.83 24.36
C ALA A 983 -9.65 36.63 23.49
N ALA A 984 -10.76 36.24 24.12
CA ALA A 984 -12.06 36.18 23.45
C ALA A 984 -12.46 37.51 22.78
N SER A 985 -11.82 38.64 23.16
CA SER A 985 -12.06 39.99 22.64
C SER A 985 -10.98 40.58 21.70
N ALA A 986 -9.87 39.85 21.40
CA ALA A 986 -8.78 40.10 20.41
C ALA A 986 -7.36 39.91 21.01
N PRO A 987 -6.32 39.52 20.22
CA PRO A 987 -6.34 39.08 18.83
C PRO A 987 -6.84 37.64 18.70
N LEU A 988 -7.51 37.35 17.58
CA LEU A 988 -7.89 35.98 17.21
C LEU A 988 -6.64 35.12 17.01
N CYS A 989 -6.75 33.84 17.35
CA CYS A 989 -5.68 32.89 17.08
C CYS A 989 -5.37 32.81 15.57
N PRO A 990 -4.10 32.64 15.18
CA PRO A 990 -3.73 32.39 13.79
C PRO A 990 -4.50 31.22 13.17
N ASN A 991 -4.62 31.21 11.83
CA ASN A 991 -5.32 30.14 11.11
C ASN A 991 -4.81 28.75 11.50
N GLY A 992 -5.75 27.84 11.81
CA GLY A 992 -5.46 26.49 12.27
C GLY A 992 -5.20 26.37 13.77
N GLN A 993 -5.44 27.42 14.54
CA GLN A 993 -5.41 27.43 16.00
C GLN A 993 -6.76 27.89 16.58
N SER A 994 -7.04 27.56 17.83
CA SER A 994 -8.28 27.95 18.52
C SER A 994 -7.98 28.41 19.95
N CYS A 995 -8.67 29.46 20.41
CA CYS A 995 -8.47 30.01 21.74
C CYS A 995 -9.14 29.10 22.78
N GLY A 996 -8.37 28.56 23.72
CA GLY A 996 -8.87 27.76 24.83
C GLY A 996 -9.42 28.61 25.97
N SER A 997 -10.10 27.98 26.95
CA SER A 997 -10.68 28.70 28.10
C SER A 997 -9.65 29.39 29.00
N ASP A 998 -8.37 29.01 28.90
CA ASP A 998 -7.27 29.62 29.64
C ASP A 998 -6.60 30.78 28.89
N ASN A 999 -7.26 31.33 27.87
CA ASN A 999 -6.78 32.47 27.09
C ASN A 999 -5.47 32.19 26.36
N MET A 1000 -5.29 30.95 25.90
CA MET A 1000 -4.14 30.54 25.09
C MET A 1000 -4.61 29.91 23.77
N CYS A 1001 -3.91 30.19 22.68
CA CYS A 1001 -4.17 29.53 21.41
C CYS A 1001 -3.68 28.08 21.46
N TYR A 1002 -4.45 27.15 20.88
CA TYR A 1002 -4.08 25.75 20.76
C TYR A 1002 -4.05 25.32 19.30
N GLN A 1003 -2.99 24.61 18.92
CA GLN A 1003 -2.85 23.98 17.60
C GLN A 1003 -2.92 22.46 17.74
N PRO A 1004 -3.67 21.77 16.86
CA PRO A 1004 -3.63 20.32 16.79
C PRO A 1004 -2.20 19.80 16.58
N SER A 1005 -1.73 18.98 17.51
CA SER A 1005 -0.41 18.35 17.45
C SER A 1005 -0.35 17.30 16.32
N PHE A 1006 0.81 17.14 15.68
CA PHE A 1006 1.00 16.16 14.60
C PHE A 1006 0.03 16.37 13.44
N ARG A 1007 -0.35 17.62 13.13
CA ARG A 1007 -1.20 17.92 11.98
C ARG A 1007 -0.50 17.62 10.66
N ASN A 1008 0.75 18.05 10.56
CA ASN A 1008 1.63 17.79 9.43
C ASN A 1008 2.84 17.00 9.93
N LEU A 1009 3.09 15.85 9.33
CA LEU A 1009 4.17 14.95 9.73
C LEU A 1009 5.33 15.01 8.76
N ARG A 1010 6.53 14.83 9.29
CA ARG A 1010 7.76 14.61 8.54
C ARG A 1010 8.41 13.33 9.03
N LEU A 1011 8.78 12.47 8.08
CA LEU A 1011 9.42 11.19 8.35
C LEU A 1011 10.91 11.27 8.00
N GLY A 1012 11.75 10.61 8.79
CA GLY A 1012 13.17 10.62 8.54
C GLY A 1012 13.95 9.68 9.45
N PHE A 1013 15.26 9.83 9.40
CA PHE A 1013 16.19 9.04 10.18
C PHE A 1013 17.18 9.96 10.89
N THR A 1014 17.52 9.61 12.12
CA THR A 1014 18.58 10.29 12.87
C THR A 1014 19.66 9.30 13.26
N VAL A 1015 20.88 9.81 13.36
CA VAL A 1015 22.02 9.07 13.85
C VAL A 1015 22.89 9.99 14.69
N ALA A 1016 23.48 9.48 15.76
CA ALA A 1016 24.57 10.14 16.45
C ALA A 1016 25.65 9.13 16.81
N GLU A 1017 26.88 9.61 16.87
CA GLU A 1017 28.02 8.85 17.35
C GLU A 1017 28.50 9.45 18.69
N ARG A 1018 28.73 8.58 19.67
CA ARG A 1018 29.17 9.01 21.00
C ARG A 1018 30.66 9.37 20.98
N ALA A 1019 31.02 10.51 21.55
CA ALA A 1019 32.38 10.73 22.06
C ALA A 1019 32.43 10.18 23.50
N SER A 1020 33.12 9.07 23.76
CA SER A 1020 33.20 8.56 25.13
C SER A 1020 33.94 9.55 26.05
N SER A 1021 33.72 9.46 27.36
CA SER A 1021 34.54 10.17 28.37
C SER A 1021 36.02 9.77 28.35
N SER A 1022 36.35 8.65 27.71
CA SER A 1022 37.71 8.17 27.43
C SER A 1022 38.24 8.61 26.05
N GLY A 1023 37.51 9.45 25.30
CA GLY A 1023 37.92 9.92 23.98
C GLY A 1023 38.01 8.82 22.93
N THR A 1024 37.10 7.83 22.93
CA THR A 1024 36.99 6.72 21.95
C THR A 1024 35.60 6.71 21.31
N ALA A 1025 35.42 7.29 20.12
CA ALA A 1025 34.20 7.21 19.33
C ALA A 1025 34.12 5.85 18.64
N ARG A 1026 32.94 5.22 18.71
CA ARG A 1026 32.65 3.98 17.99
C ARG A 1026 31.94 4.34 16.69
N GLY A 1027 32.71 4.48 15.61
CA GLY A 1027 32.13 4.69 14.28
C GLY A 1027 31.14 3.59 13.92
N GLN A 1028 30.04 3.93 13.27
CA GLN A 1028 29.01 2.98 12.82
C GLN A 1028 28.72 3.14 11.33
N LEU A 1029 28.06 2.15 10.73
CA LEU A 1029 27.67 2.26 9.33
C LEU A 1029 26.37 1.49 9.09
N ILE A 1030 25.32 2.22 8.74
CA ILE A 1030 23.99 1.68 8.44
C ILE A 1030 23.62 2.11 7.03
N GLU A 1031 23.08 1.17 6.25
CA GLU A 1031 22.52 1.44 4.93
C GLU A 1031 21.02 1.18 4.95
N ILE A 1032 20.22 2.10 4.42
CA ILE A 1032 18.77 2.03 4.33
C ILE A 1032 18.33 2.19 2.86
N LYS A 1033 17.45 1.31 2.40
CA LYS A 1033 16.95 1.22 1.01
C LYS A 1033 15.47 0.83 0.97
N ASP A 1034 14.91 0.81 -0.24
CA ASP A 1034 13.54 0.36 -0.55
C ASP A 1034 12.49 0.96 0.40
N ARG A 1035 12.50 2.29 0.51
CA ARG A 1035 11.59 3.02 1.36
C ARG A 1035 10.24 3.18 0.67
N SER A 1036 9.16 2.92 1.38
CA SER A 1036 7.80 3.17 0.92
C SER A 1036 6.96 3.70 2.07
N THR A 1037 6.08 4.66 1.80
CA THR A 1037 5.11 5.15 2.77
C THR A 1037 3.77 5.34 2.11
N THR A 1038 2.73 4.76 2.70
CA THR A 1038 1.33 5.06 2.35
C THR A 1038 0.75 5.94 3.45
N TRP A 1039 0.34 7.15 3.08
CA TRP A 1039 -0.39 8.06 3.96
C TRP A 1039 -1.87 7.68 4.00
N LEU A 1040 -2.45 7.62 5.19
CA LEU A 1040 -3.84 7.26 5.37
C LEU A 1040 -4.71 8.53 5.29
N PRO A 1041 -5.82 8.50 4.53
CA PRO A 1041 -6.71 9.65 4.39
C PRO A 1041 -7.37 10.07 5.71
#